data_AF-A0A3E1EU43-F1
#
_entry.id   AF-A0A3E1EU43-F1
#
_cell.length_a   1.000
_cell.length_b   1.000
_cell.length_c   1.000
_cell.angle_alpha   90.00
_cell.angle_beta   90.00
_cell.angle_gamma   90.00
#
_symmetry.space_group_name_H-M   'P 1'
#
loop_
_entity.id
_entity.type
_entity.pdbx_description
1 polymer ?
#
loop_
_entity_poly.entity_id
_entity_poly.type
_entity_poly.pdbx_seq_one_letter_code
_entity_poly.pdbx_strand_id
1 'polypeptide(L)'
;MPDILFERKVAGKSKKPAKKPRTTANRAGAPAKPSGSNTVHLNARPDRLDLRDRPYQPKLANLPEAFPPPATLTSWIKDYSKSKLVLDQGPDGACTGFGLAAVINHLIFRERKLNKRTFPYAKVSPAMLYRLARVYDEWSGEDYDGSSCRGAMKGWHKHGVCSEKAWPHLPKKPNASPTDSKWAEESPQMPLGAYYRIDKNHVADLQSAIHEVGAIYVSAEVHDGWNVSATARSTELPVIPYDHRATVPSGLHAFAIVGYTPVGFIIQNSWGDTWGLKGFAILTYNEWLRFASDAWVAVMGAARPRASNSFESFNAGRGLLLAGQNRAAQALTMANGATPSGTATTPWSERKVHYRSIVIGNNGSAERRAVEHGSGTEAVNAVAFHEIIAWSKQLLTTGTKTVKVALHAHGGLNSEDASRKRISVMGPWFEKNGVLPIFFTWKTGAAESVTNMLRDAAGRFIPGGPGPSGGFLDVIKDAAERLRNAAIEATDRTLELFCSEFLVRALWTEMKTNAAGAGDPLGALALTAAALKDAAAELRKSGQSLELHLIGHSAGSILLGHLLPLLKNKVGSVNLYAPACTVDFANQTYVPQLKTGGLLDPASCKFKVHNLNHQTELADTVGPYQKSLVYLICRALEARHKTPILGMEAAWNPAFDSAKVFADHLFPPVSTWRNAVKAAGIHVKYYDTRTAIPNGRASITPRHGTFDNDTTLFAETLATIKATTPTTLNLSGLDLSDI
;
A
#
# COMPACT_ATOMS: atom_id res chain seq x y z
N MET A 1 41.64 -32.55 62.72
CA MET A 1 41.81 -31.46 63.69
C MET A 1 40.67 -30.47 63.49
N PRO A 2 40.07 -29.93 64.56
CA PRO A 2 38.66 -29.52 64.58
C PRO A 2 38.46 -27.99 64.70
N ASP A 3 37.20 -27.58 64.48
CA ASP A 3 36.43 -26.44 65.06
C ASP A 3 36.98 -24.99 64.87
N ILE A 4 36.19 -23.92 64.66
CA ILE A 4 35.27 -23.28 65.64
C ILE A 4 34.58 -22.03 64.98
N LEU A 5 33.25 -21.95 65.13
CA LEU A 5 32.31 -20.83 65.42
C LEU A 5 31.93 -19.68 64.42
N PHE A 6 30.61 -19.64 64.19
CA PHE A 6 29.59 -18.55 64.29
C PHE A 6 29.50 -17.32 63.36
N GLU A 7 28.24 -17.10 62.96
CA GLU A 7 27.63 -15.93 62.30
C GLU A 7 27.79 -14.59 63.06
N ARG A 8 27.79 -13.48 62.31
CA ARG A 8 26.79 -12.39 62.47
C ARG A 8 26.85 -11.32 61.35
N LYS A 9 25.66 -10.95 60.87
CA LYS A 9 25.34 -9.85 59.94
C LYS A 9 25.76 -8.47 60.46
N VAL A 10 26.21 -7.58 59.57
CA VAL A 10 25.93 -6.13 59.62
C VAL A 10 25.79 -5.58 58.19
N ALA A 11 24.73 -4.80 57.95
CA ALA A 11 24.44 -4.09 56.70
C ALA A 11 25.22 -2.77 56.60
N GLY A 12 25.61 -2.36 55.38
CA GLY A 12 26.21 -1.04 55.14
C GLY A 12 26.39 -0.71 53.65
N LYS A 13 25.64 0.27 53.15
CA LYS A 13 25.64 0.78 51.76
C LYS A 13 27.02 1.33 51.35
N SER A 14 27.49 1.00 50.13
CA SER A 14 28.69 1.58 49.51
C SER A 14 28.37 2.47 48.31
N LYS A 15 29.01 3.65 48.28
CA LYS A 15 28.89 4.76 47.32
C LYS A 15 29.74 4.53 46.06
N LYS A 16 29.29 5.11 44.93
CA LYS A 16 30.01 5.24 43.64
C LYS A 16 31.39 5.92 43.78
N PRO A 17 32.42 5.55 42.96
CA PRO A 17 33.65 6.33 42.84
C PRO A 17 33.68 7.25 41.61
N ALA A 18 34.48 8.31 41.73
CA ALA A 18 34.61 9.48 40.86
C ALA A 18 35.69 9.34 39.76
N LYS A 19 35.59 10.23 38.75
CA LYS A 19 36.46 10.38 37.56
C LYS A 19 37.83 11.00 37.88
N LYS A 20 38.86 10.58 37.14
CA LYS A 20 40.21 11.20 37.10
C LYS A 20 40.32 12.29 35.99
N PRO A 21 41.20 13.30 36.17
CA PRO A 21 41.33 14.45 35.27
C PRO A 21 42.40 14.24 34.18
N ARG A 22 42.29 14.97 33.07
CA ARG A 22 43.35 15.06 32.05
C ARG A 22 43.56 16.51 31.62
N THR A 23 44.84 16.83 31.46
CA THR A 23 45.52 18.13 31.40
C THR A 23 45.28 18.93 30.11
N THR A 24 45.39 20.25 30.25
CA THR A 24 45.26 21.30 29.24
C THR A 24 46.60 21.60 28.55
N ALA A 25 46.58 21.81 27.23
CA ALA A 25 47.62 22.52 26.50
C ALA A 25 46.97 23.33 25.36
N ASN A 26 47.20 24.64 25.37
CA ASN A 26 46.71 25.64 24.43
C ASN A 26 47.32 25.47 23.02
N ARG A 27 46.50 25.55 21.97
CA ARG A 27 46.91 25.96 20.62
C ARG A 27 45.92 26.97 20.05
N ALA A 28 46.49 27.94 19.36
CA ALA A 28 45.95 29.23 18.93
C ALA A 28 44.64 29.17 18.12
N GLY A 29 43.87 30.25 18.20
CA GLY A 29 42.50 30.39 17.73
C GLY A 29 42.28 30.17 16.23
N ALA A 30 41.31 29.33 15.93
CA ALA A 30 40.59 29.31 14.65
C ALA A 30 39.51 30.42 14.67
N PRO A 31 39.24 31.08 13.54
CA PRO A 31 38.24 32.14 13.49
C PRO A 31 36.84 31.57 13.78
N ALA A 32 36.07 32.32 14.55
CA ALA A 32 34.70 31.98 14.91
C ALA A 32 33.85 31.73 13.65
N LYS A 33 33.16 30.58 13.60
CA LYS A 33 32.13 30.29 12.58
C LYS A 33 31.05 31.38 12.64
N PRO A 34 30.61 31.95 11.50
CA PRO A 34 29.45 32.83 11.50
C PRO A 34 28.22 32.03 11.92
N SER A 35 27.52 32.50 12.94
CA SER A 35 26.21 31.99 13.34
C SER A 35 25.18 32.36 12.28
N GLY A 36 24.73 31.38 11.48
CA GLY A 36 23.66 31.60 10.49
C GLY A 36 23.45 30.49 9.45
N SER A 37 23.88 29.25 9.71
CA SER A 37 23.59 28.12 8.82
C SER A 37 22.25 27.50 9.20
N ASN A 38 21.17 27.85 8.50
CA ASN A 38 19.96 27.01 8.48
C ASN A 38 20.36 25.63 7.96
N THR A 39 20.27 24.59 8.79
CA THR A 39 20.59 23.22 8.40
C THR A 39 19.52 22.72 7.43
N VAL A 40 19.86 22.59 6.14
CA VAL A 40 18.96 22.04 5.12
C VAL A 40 19.02 20.52 5.17
N HIS A 41 17.86 19.85 5.23
CA HIS A 41 17.78 18.39 5.21
C HIS A 41 17.70 17.87 3.76
N LEU A 42 18.58 16.92 3.44
CA LEU A 42 18.80 16.36 2.09
C LEU A 42 18.40 14.89 2.08
N ASN A 43 17.17 14.60 1.65
CA ASN A 43 16.59 13.26 1.75
C ASN A 43 16.14 12.68 0.40
N ALA A 44 16.75 13.08 -0.73
CA ALA A 44 16.51 12.37 -1.98
C ALA A 44 17.13 10.96 -1.92
N ARG A 45 16.64 10.03 -2.74
CA ARG A 45 17.24 8.70 -2.89
C ARG A 45 17.43 8.33 -4.37
N PRO A 46 18.46 7.54 -4.72
CA PRO A 46 18.64 7.05 -6.07
C PRO A 46 17.50 6.13 -6.51
N ASP A 47 17.05 6.25 -7.76
CA ASP A 47 16.07 5.32 -8.33
C ASP A 47 16.68 3.91 -8.50
N ARG A 48 15.97 2.85 -8.07
CA ARG A 48 16.36 1.45 -8.37
C ARG A 48 16.28 1.18 -9.87
N LEU A 49 17.05 0.25 -10.41
CA LEU A 49 16.91 -0.14 -11.82
C LEU A 49 15.48 -0.69 -12.09
N ASP A 50 14.77 -0.12 -13.06
CA ASP A 50 13.47 -0.63 -13.55
C ASP A 50 13.52 -0.64 -15.08
N LEU A 51 13.45 -1.84 -15.66
CA LEU A 51 13.56 -2.06 -17.11
C LEU A 51 12.38 -1.47 -17.90
N ARG A 52 11.33 -1.00 -17.22
CA ARG A 52 10.16 -0.36 -17.84
C ARG A 52 10.31 1.16 -17.99
N ASP A 53 11.33 1.76 -17.40
CA ASP A 53 11.64 3.17 -17.62
C ASP A 53 11.87 3.41 -19.11
N ARG A 54 11.15 4.36 -19.71
CA ARG A 54 11.31 4.69 -21.12
C ARG A 54 12.55 5.57 -21.28
N PRO A 55 13.58 5.15 -22.04
CA PRO A 55 14.74 6.00 -22.27
C PRO A 55 14.36 7.19 -23.17
N TYR A 56 14.90 8.36 -22.86
CA TYR A 56 14.82 9.53 -23.73
C TYR A 56 15.64 9.27 -25.00
N GLN A 57 15.05 9.57 -26.15
CA GLN A 57 15.73 9.50 -27.44
C GLN A 57 15.80 10.92 -28.01
N PRO A 58 17.00 11.52 -28.12
CA PRO A 58 17.15 12.91 -28.56
C PRO A 58 16.73 13.08 -30.02
N LYS A 59 16.14 14.24 -30.34
CA LYS A 59 15.97 14.66 -31.73
C LYS A 59 17.32 14.95 -32.37
N LEU A 60 17.48 14.56 -33.63
CA LEU A 60 18.63 14.96 -34.45
C LEU A 60 18.48 16.44 -34.86
N ALA A 61 19.00 17.33 -34.02
CA ALA A 61 19.01 18.76 -34.25
C ALA A 61 20.30 19.39 -33.71
N ASN A 62 20.77 20.45 -34.38
CA ASN A 62 21.88 21.24 -33.86
C ASN A 62 21.44 22.00 -32.61
N LEU A 63 22.23 21.90 -31.55
CA LEU A 63 21.99 22.62 -30.30
C LEU A 63 22.75 23.96 -30.31
N PRO A 64 22.16 25.04 -29.77
CA PRO A 64 22.90 26.27 -29.54
C PRO A 64 24.00 26.05 -28.48
N GLU A 65 25.00 26.93 -28.44
CA GLU A 65 26.08 26.86 -27.44
C GLU A 65 25.58 27.09 -26.00
N ALA A 66 24.52 27.88 -25.84
CA ALA A 66 23.86 28.12 -24.57
C ALA A 66 22.34 28.20 -24.75
N PHE A 67 21.60 27.73 -23.74
CA PHE A 67 20.16 27.82 -23.71
C PHE A 67 19.65 28.06 -22.28
N PRO A 68 18.69 28.99 -22.07
CA PRO A 68 18.25 30.01 -23.03
C PRO A 68 19.40 31.00 -23.35
N PRO A 69 19.29 31.80 -24.42
CA PRO A 69 20.29 32.81 -24.75
C PRO A 69 20.53 33.77 -23.56
N PRO A 70 21.78 34.24 -23.31
CA PRO A 70 22.11 35.02 -22.11
C PRO A 70 21.20 36.21 -21.83
N ALA A 71 20.86 37.01 -22.85
CA ALA A 71 19.94 38.14 -22.69
C ALA A 71 18.52 37.71 -22.27
N THR A 72 18.05 36.58 -22.80
CA THR A 72 16.76 35.99 -22.44
C THR A 72 16.80 35.46 -21.00
N LEU A 73 17.88 34.79 -20.62
CA LEU A 73 18.10 34.27 -19.28
C LEU A 73 18.03 35.37 -18.21
N THR A 74 18.73 36.50 -18.42
CA THR A 74 18.70 37.63 -17.48
C THR A 74 17.28 38.18 -17.30
N SER A 75 16.53 38.34 -18.39
CA SER A 75 15.12 38.77 -18.32
C SER A 75 14.25 37.74 -17.59
N TRP A 76 14.45 36.46 -17.87
CA TRP A 76 13.66 35.38 -17.28
C TRP A 76 13.90 35.26 -15.79
N ILE A 77 15.16 35.28 -15.31
CA ILE A 77 15.47 35.24 -13.87
C ILE A 77 14.79 36.41 -13.12
N LYS A 78 14.82 37.62 -13.71
CA LYS A 78 14.14 38.79 -13.13
C LYS A 78 12.64 38.59 -12.99
N ASP A 79 11.97 38.14 -14.05
CA ASP A 79 10.52 37.93 -14.07
C ASP A 79 10.09 36.75 -13.19
N TYR A 80 10.91 35.70 -13.16
CA TYR A 80 10.71 34.49 -12.36
C TYR A 80 10.82 34.80 -10.85
N SER A 81 11.85 35.56 -10.47
CA SER A 81 12.05 36.05 -9.10
C SER A 81 10.93 36.99 -8.66
N LYS A 82 10.49 37.93 -9.52
CA LYS A 82 9.34 38.81 -9.24
C LYS A 82 8.05 38.02 -9.00
N SER A 83 7.90 36.87 -9.66
CA SER A 83 6.76 35.96 -9.52
C SER A 83 6.88 35.01 -8.32
N LYS A 84 7.98 35.09 -7.54
CA LYS A 84 8.26 34.25 -6.36
C LYS A 84 8.23 32.74 -6.66
N LEU A 85 8.72 32.35 -7.85
CA LEU A 85 8.70 30.96 -8.33
C LEU A 85 9.90 30.12 -7.88
N VAL A 86 10.94 30.76 -7.33
CA VAL A 86 11.98 30.05 -6.58
C VAL A 86 11.43 29.68 -5.22
N LEU A 87 11.40 28.38 -4.95
CA LEU A 87 10.81 27.81 -3.76
C LEU A 87 11.86 27.72 -2.63
N ASP A 88 11.37 27.58 -1.40
CA ASP A 88 12.21 27.37 -0.22
C ASP A 88 11.65 26.20 0.59
N GLN A 89 12.41 25.10 0.66
CA GLN A 89 12.04 23.90 1.42
C GLN A 89 12.34 24.05 2.93
N GLY A 90 13.10 25.07 3.32
CA GLY A 90 13.55 25.25 4.70
C GLY A 90 14.27 24.00 5.26
N PRO A 91 14.00 23.62 6.52
CA PRO A 91 14.60 22.44 7.13
C PRO A 91 13.90 21.14 6.72
N ASP A 92 12.86 21.17 5.89
CA ASP A 92 12.12 19.95 5.57
C ASP A 92 12.88 19.15 4.50
N GLY A 93 13.00 17.84 4.70
CA GLY A 93 13.63 16.90 3.76
C GLY A 93 12.80 16.59 2.51
N ALA A 94 12.12 17.59 1.95
CA ALA A 94 11.11 17.45 0.89
C ALA A 94 11.65 17.73 -0.52
N CYS A 95 12.97 17.74 -0.71
CA CYS A 95 13.65 18.16 -1.94
C CYS A 95 13.08 17.56 -3.23
N THR A 96 12.64 16.30 -3.24
CA THR A 96 12.02 15.68 -4.43
C THR A 96 10.72 16.36 -4.87
N GLY A 97 9.85 16.73 -3.93
CA GLY A 97 8.64 17.48 -4.25
C GLY A 97 8.95 18.91 -4.70
N PHE A 98 9.93 19.54 -4.07
CA PHE A 98 10.36 20.90 -4.41
C PHE A 98 11.08 20.99 -5.76
N GLY A 99 11.97 20.04 -6.07
CA GLY A 99 12.67 19.96 -7.34
C GLY A 99 11.71 19.69 -8.50
N LEU A 100 10.74 18.80 -8.32
CA LEU A 100 9.72 18.57 -9.35
C LEU A 100 8.76 19.77 -9.50
N ALA A 101 8.38 20.42 -8.39
CA ALA A 101 7.60 21.66 -8.43
C ALA A 101 8.36 22.78 -9.18
N ALA A 102 9.68 22.87 -9.01
CA ALA A 102 10.52 23.82 -9.73
C ALA A 102 10.48 23.58 -11.24
N VAL A 103 10.57 22.33 -11.70
CA VAL A 103 10.41 21.98 -13.13
C VAL A 103 9.04 22.36 -13.64
N ILE A 104 7.96 21.95 -12.97
CA ILE A 104 6.58 22.24 -13.40
C ILE A 104 6.33 23.75 -13.46
N ASN A 105 6.73 24.49 -12.42
CA ASN A 105 6.63 25.95 -12.42
C ASN A 105 7.45 26.57 -13.56
N HIS A 106 8.66 26.09 -13.82
CA HIS A 106 9.47 26.58 -14.93
C HIS A 106 8.78 26.36 -16.30
N LEU A 107 8.21 25.19 -16.54
CA LEU A 107 7.47 24.88 -17.77
C LEU A 107 6.25 25.80 -17.95
N ILE A 108 5.47 26.02 -16.90
CA ILE A 108 4.32 26.95 -16.93
C ILE A 108 4.79 28.39 -17.19
N PHE A 109 5.86 28.83 -16.51
CA PHE A 109 6.43 30.16 -16.72
C PHE A 109 6.85 30.36 -18.18
N ARG A 110 7.59 29.39 -18.76
CA ARG A 110 8.06 29.43 -20.15
C ARG A 110 6.90 29.49 -21.12
N GLU A 111 5.90 28.61 -20.97
CA GLU A 111 4.69 28.60 -21.81
C GLU A 111 3.99 29.97 -21.78
N ARG A 112 3.77 30.51 -20.58
CA ARG A 112 3.10 31.81 -20.41
C ARG A 112 3.92 32.96 -20.99
N LYS A 113 5.25 32.94 -20.86
CA LYS A 113 6.14 33.94 -21.45
C LYS A 113 6.08 33.92 -22.97
N LEU A 114 6.18 32.74 -23.58
CA LEU A 114 6.12 32.56 -25.03
C LEU A 114 4.76 33.00 -25.60
N ASN A 115 3.68 32.75 -24.85
CA ASN A 115 2.31 33.10 -25.25
C ASN A 115 1.81 34.45 -24.70
N LYS A 116 2.70 35.30 -24.16
CA LYS A 116 2.39 36.65 -23.62
C LYS A 116 1.21 36.68 -22.63
N ARG A 117 1.09 35.64 -21.79
CA ARG A 117 0.04 35.50 -20.76
C ARG A 117 0.39 36.27 -19.48
N THR A 118 -0.61 36.54 -18.66
CA THR A 118 -0.49 37.34 -17.43
C THR A 118 0.30 36.65 -16.30
N PHE A 119 0.91 37.46 -15.43
CA PHE A 119 1.66 37.07 -14.23
C PHE A 119 1.23 37.93 -13.02
N PRO A 120 1.35 37.45 -11.76
CA PRO A 120 1.77 36.10 -11.36
C PRO A 120 0.66 35.07 -11.57
N TYR A 121 1.03 33.79 -11.59
CA TYR A 121 0.08 32.67 -11.58
C TYR A 121 0.27 31.83 -10.30
N ALA A 122 -0.71 30.99 -9.97
CA ALA A 122 -0.62 30.12 -8.81
C ALA A 122 0.45 29.03 -9.02
N LYS A 123 1.45 29.00 -8.12
CA LYS A 123 2.47 27.94 -8.08
C LYS A 123 1.83 26.57 -7.81
N VAL A 124 2.45 25.52 -8.32
CA VAL A 124 2.05 24.15 -7.97
C VAL A 124 2.53 23.77 -6.57
N SER A 125 1.82 22.85 -5.91
CA SER A 125 2.14 22.43 -4.54
C SER A 125 3.36 21.49 -4.47
N PRO A 126 4.49 21.91 -3.88
CA PRO A 126 5.61 21.00 -3.61
C PRO A 126 5.26 19.97 -2.52
N ALA A 127 4.34 20.31 -1.61
CA ALA A 127 3.88 19.41 -0.55
C ALA A 127 3.10 18.22 -1.12
N MET A 128 2.20 18.46 -2.10
CA MET A 128 1.48 17.40 -2.79
C MET A 128 2.44 16.50 -3.58
N LEU A 129 3.40 17.08 -4.31
CA LEU A 129 4.37 16.30 -5.08
C LEU A 129 5.26 15.46 -4.17
N TYR A 130 5.74 16.01 -3.05
CA TYR A 130 6.50 15.25 -2.06
C TYR A 130 5.66 14.13 -1.45
N ARG A 131 4.39 14.40 -1.14
CA ARG A 131 3.45 13.40 -0.63
C ARG A 131 3.28 12.24 -1.60
N LEU A 132 3.01 12.57 -2.86
CA LEU A 132 2.86 11.59 -3.93
C LEU A 132 4.15 10.80 -4.14
N ALA A 133 5.30 11.45 -4.06
CA ALA A 133 6.59 10.79 -4.20
C ALA A 133 6.76 9.67 -3.18
N ARG A 134 6.33 9.88 -1.93
CA ARG A 134 6.36 8.84 -0.87
C ARG A 134 5.33 7.74 -1.07
N VAL A 135 4.12 8.08 -1.55
CA VAL A 135 3.07 7.08 -1.83
C VAL A 135 3.46 6.14 -2.98
N TYR A 136 4.15 6.67 -3.98
CA TYR A 136 4.57 5.91 -5.17
C TYR A 136 6.03 5.44 -5.12
N ASP A 137 6.69 5.61 -3.98
CA ASP A 137 8.03 5.11 -3.80
C ASP A 137 8.05 3.59 -3.65
N GLU A 138 9.17 2.98 -4.02
CA GLU A 138 9.32 1.52 -4.03
C GLU A 138 9.73 0.95 -2.66
N TRP A 139 9.73 1.78 -1.61
CA TRP A 139 10.20 1.43 -0.26
C TRP A 139 9.02 1.23 0.71
N SER A 140 8.94 0.05 1.32
CA SER A 140 7.95 -0.28 2.35
C SER A 140 8.34 0.29 3.73
N GLY A 141 7.45 1.03 4.39
CA GLY A 141 7.61 1.49 5.78
C GLY A 141 7.09 2.91 6.05
N GLU A 142 6.95 3.28 7.32
CA GLU A 142 6.51 4.64 7.74
C GLU A 142 7.66 5.51 8.31
N ASP A 143 8.79 4.89 8.70
CA ASP A 143 9.89 5.52 9.44
C ASP A 143 11.03 6.06 8.56
N TYR A 144 10.87 6.11 7.23
CA TYR A 144 11.92 6.63 6.37
C TYR A 144 11.72 8.12 6.05
N ASP A 145 12.80 8.87 6.28
CA ASP A 145 12.99 10.21 5.75
C ASP A 145 13.44 10.13 4.29
N GLY A 146 12.70 10.82 3.39
CA GLY A 146 13.02 10.98 1.98
C GLY A 146 12.06 10.36 0.96
N SER A 147 12.35 10.59 -0.32
CA SER A 147 11.73 9.87 -1.44
C SER A 147 12.59 9.87 -2.72
N SER A 148 12.17 9.15 -3.75
CA SER A 148 12.86 9.03 -5.05
C SER A 148 12.32 9.97 -6.14
N CYS A 149 13.15 10.25 -7.16
CA CYS A 149 12.74 11.01 -8.34
C CYS A 149 11.64 10.28 -9.12
N ARG A 150 11.79 8.97 -9.34
CA ARG A 150 10.76 8.15 -9.99
C ARG A 150 9.45 8.16 -9.21
N GLY A 151 9.48 8.08 -7.88
CA GLY A 151 8.28 8.18 -7.05
C GLY A 151 7.51 9.47 -7.34
N ALA A 152 8.21 10.60 -7.41
CA ALA A 152 7.62 11.90 -7.72
C ALA A 152 7.02 11.93 -9.14
N MET A 153 7.73 11.40 -10.14
CA MET A 153 7.26 11.32 -11.54
C MET A 153 6.02 10.41 -11.68
N LYS A 154 6.03 9.23 -11.06
CA LYS A 154 4.88 8.30 -11.01
C LYS A 154 3.67 8.97 -10.34
N GLY A 155 3.92 9.71 -9.26
CA GLY A 155 2.93 10.52 -8.56
C GLY A 155 2.25 11.54 -9.47
N TRP A 156 3.05 12.38 -10.12
CA TRP A 156 2.54 13.41 -11.04
C TRP A 156 1.80 12.80 -12.25
N HIS A 157 2.31 11.68 -12.79
CA HIS A 157 1.63 10.93 -13.87
C HIS A 157 0.25 10.41 -13.49
N LYS A 158 0.10 9.88 -12.27
CA LYS A 158 -1.18 9.30 -11.84
C LYS A 158 -2.20 10.35 -11.37
N HIS A 159 -1.73 11.45 -10.78
CA HIS A 159 -2.62 12.40 -10.08
C HIS A 159 -2.68 13.80 -10.65
N GLY A 160 -1.69 14.20 -11.45
CA GLY A 160 -1.44 15.62 -11.71
C GLY A 160 -0.98 16.34 -10.44
N VAL A 161 -1.13 17.67 -10.39
CA VAL A 161 -0.70 18.48 -9.24
C VAL A 161 -1.60 19.69 -9.03
N CYS A 162 -2.02 19.96 -7.79
CA CYS A 162 -2.82 21.14 -7.46
C CYS A 162 -1.97 22.39 -7.21
N SER A 163 -2.61 23.53 -6.99
CA SER A 163 -1.94 24.74 -6.55
C SER A 163 -1.41 24.63 -5.11
N GLU A 164 -0.34 25.37 -4.82
CA GLU A 164 0.21 25.52 -3.47
C GLU A 164 -0.82 26.12 -2.49
N LYS A 165 -1.79 26.89 -2.97
CA LYS A 165 -2.89 27.40 -2.13
C LYS A 165 -3.81 26.28 -1.65
N ALA A 166 -4.13 25.33 -2.51
CA ALA A 166 -5.01 24.22 -2.16
C ALA A 166 -4.33 23.21 -1.22
N TRP A 167 -3.03 23.03 -1.39
CA TRP A 167 -2.20 22.17 -0.56
C TRP A 167 -0.88 22.86 -0.18
N PRO A 168 -0.89 23.70 0.87
CA PRO A 168 0.27 24.49 1.25
C PRO A 168 1.37 23.63 1.84
N HIS A 169 2.61 24.03 1.59
CA HIS A 169 3.74 23.55 2.38
C HIS A 169 3.73 24.24 3.74
N LEU A 170 3.61 23.44 4.81
CA LEU A 170 3.65 23.90 6.19
C LEU A 170 4.95 23.42 6.83
N PRO A 171 5.95 24.31 6.99
CA PRO A 171 7.22 23.95 7.63
C PRO A 171 6.96 23.28 8.99
N LYS A 172 7.70 22.21 9.32
CA LYS A 172 7.51 21.37 10.53
C LYS A 172 6.26 20.48 10.54
N LYS A 173 5.39 20.56 9.53
CA LYS A 173 4.25 19.64 9.32
C LYS A 173 4.26 19.10 7.88
N PRO A 174 5.32 18.40 7.45
CA PRO A 174 5.45 17.90 6.08
C PRO A 174 4.36 16.88 5.71
N ASN A 175 3.69 16.30 6.72
CA ASN A 175 2.58 15.36 6.55
C ASN A 175 1.19 16.01 6.66
N ALA A 176 1.07 17.34 6.62
CA ALA A 176 -0.24 17.98 6.66
C ALA A 176 -1.14 17.59 5.47
N SER A 177 -2.40 17.33 5.76
CA SER A 177 -3.49 17.20 4.78
C SER A 177 -3.71 18.49 4.00
N PRO A 178 -4.33 18.43 2.80
CA PRO A 178 -4.68 19.61 2.03
C PRO A 178 -5.64 20.51 2.84
N THR A 179 -5.47 21.82 2.70
CA THR A 179 -6.29 22.82 3.43
C THR A 179 -7.56 23.19 2.67
N ASP A 180 -7.63 22.92 1.36
CA ASP A 180 -8.78 23.21 0.50
C ASP A 180 -9.15 21.98 -0.32
N SER A 181 -10.42 21.55 -0.26
CA SER A 181 -10.93 20.39 -1.00
C SER A 181 -10.82 20.53 -2.53
N LYS A 182 -10.65 21.76 -3.03
CA LYS A 182 -10.41 22.05 -4.46
C LYS A 182 -9.16 21.39 -5.02
N TRP A 183 -8.23 20.94 -4.18
CA TRP A 183 -7.05 20.21 -4.65
C TRP A 183 -7.44 19.05 -5.57
N ALA A 184 -8.54 18.34 -5.26
CA ALA A 184 -9.01 17.20 -6.03
C ALA A 184 -9.56 17.58 -7.41
N GLU A 185 -9.99 18.84 -7.57
CA GLU A 185 -10.46 19.40 -8.85
C GLU A 185 -9.29 19.98 -9.65
N GLU A 186 -8.33 20.60 -8.97
CA GLU A 186 -7.16 21.24 -9.61
C GLU A 186 -6.14 20.23 -10.12
N SER A 187 -5.83 19.17 -9.36
CA SER A 187 -4.75 18.25 -9.72
C SER A 187 -4.92 17.60 -11.09
N PRO A 188 -6.10 17.05 -11.46
CA PRO A 188 -6.29 16.44 -12.77
C PRO A 188 -6.20 17.42 -13.95
N GLN A 189 -6.27 18.74 -13.70
CA GLN A 189 -6.13 19.77 -14.73
C GLN A 189 -4.66 20.07 -15.08
N MET A 190 -3.72 19.59 -14.26
CA MET A 190 -2.28 19.74 -14.47
C MET A 190 -1.59 18.37 -14.56
N PRO A 191 -1.99 17.50 -15.51
CA PRO A 191 -1.40 16.17 -15.63
C PRO A 191 0.02 16.23 -16.20
N LEU A 192 0.81 15.21 -15.88
CA LEU A 192 2.02 14.90 -16.63
C LEU A 192 1.64 14.32 -18.00
N GLY A 193 2.35 14.73 -19.06
CA GLY A 193 2.20 14.21 -20.41
C GLY A 193 3.13 13.01 -20.68
N ALA A 194 4.05 13.16 -21.62
CA ALA A 194 5.13 12.19 -21.80
C ALA A 194 6.25 12.43 -20.77
N TYR A 195 6.88 11.36 -20.30
CA TYR A 195 8.06 11.43 -19.45
C TYR A 195 9.04 10.30 -19.79
N TYR A 196 10.33 10.61 -19.70
CA TYR A 196 11.43 9.73 -20.09
C TYR A 196 12.59 9.86 -19.10
N ARG A 197 13.30 8.75 -18.89
CA ARG A 197 14.56 8.74 -18.16
C ARG A 197 15.69 9.11 -19.11
N ILE A 198 16.56 10.02 -18.70
CA ILE A 198 17.75 10.40 -19.46
C ILE A 198 18.94 9.67 -18.85
N ASP A 199 19.86 9.19 -19.69
CA ASP A 199 21.15 8.72 -19.19
C ASP A 199 21.95 9.91 -18.65
N LYS A 200 22.15 9.93 -17.33
CA LYS A 200 22.89 11.00 -16.65
C LYS A 200 24.33 11.18 -17.16
N ASN A 201 24.92 10.15 -17.76
CA ASN A 201 26.29 10.18 -18.26
C ASN A 201 26.40 10.79 -19.66
N HIS A 202 25.28 10.99 -20.37
CA HIS A 202 25.24 11.58 -21.70
C HIS A 202 24.83 13.06 -21.62
N VAL A 203 25.82 13.96 -21.51
CA VAL A 203 25.62 15.42 -21.45
C VAL A 203 24.86 15.95 -22.66
N ALA A 204 25.12 15.44 -23.86
CA ALA A 204 24.42 15.85 -25.07
C ALA A 204 22.91 15.56 -25.02
N ASP A 205 22.52 14.42 -24.45
CA ASP A 205 21.11 14.03 -24.30
C ASP A 205 20.40 14.93 -23.30
N LEU A 206 21.08 15.27 -22.20
CA LEU A 206 20.59 16.23 -21.20
C LEU A 206 20.39 17.62 -21.83
N GLN A 207 21.37 18.13 -22.57
CA GLN A 207 21.27 19.40 -23.29
C GLN A 207 20.14 19.40 -24.32
N SER A 208 19.98 18.29 -25.06
CA SER A 208 18.89 18.11 -26.03
C SER A 208 17.52 18.15 -25.34
N ALA A 209 17.35 17.41 -24.24
CA ALA A 209 16.11 17.42 -23.46
C ALA A 209 15.78 18.81 -22.87
N ILE A 210 16.79 19.51 -22.35
CA ILE A 210 16.65 20.89 -21.85
C ILE A 210 16.23 21.84 -22.97
N HIS A 211 16.85 21.75 -24.16
CA HIS A 211 16.51 22.60 -25.29
C HIS A 211 15.09 22.33 -25.81
N GLU A 212 14.72 21.06 -25.91
CA GLU A 212 13.40 20.64 -26.37
C GLU A 212 12.30 21.08 -25.39
N VAL A 213 12.44 20.74 -24.12
CA VAL A 213 11.35 20.84 -23.13
C VAL A 213 11.46 22.09 -22.25
N GLY A 214 12.66 22.60 -22.02
CA GLY A 214 12.94 23.81 -21.24
C GLY A 214 13.45 23.54 -19.84
N ALA A 215 13.15 22.37 -19.26
CA ALA A 215 13.67 21.96 -17.97
C ALA A 215 13.68 20.44 -17.83
N ILE A 216 14.59 19.93 -16.99
CA ILE A 216 14.65 18.53 -16.60
C ILE A 216 14.72 18.42 -15.07
N TYR A 217 14.16 17.34 -14.54
CA TYR A 217 14.10 17.03 -13.12
C TYR A 217 15.22 16.05 -12.77
N VAL A 218 16.05 16.39 -11.79
CA VAL A 218 17.28 15.65 -11.51
C VAL A 218 17.54 15.48 -10.01
N SER A 219 18.41 14.53 -9.68
CA SER A 219 19.03 14.42 -8.36
C SER A 219 20.54 14.27 -8.49
N ALA A 220 21.29 14.84 -7.54
CA ALA A 220 22.74 14.70 -7.43
C ALA A 220 23.18 14.77 -5.97
N GLU A 221 24.34 14.20 -5.68
CA GLU A 221 25.01 14.40 -4.40
C GLU A 221 25.51 15.85 -4.30
N VAL A 222 25.19 16.52 -3.20
CA VAL A 222 25.66 17.89 -2.94
C VAL A 222 26.82 17.87 -1.96
N HIS A 223 27.53 19.00 -1.83
CA HIS A 223 28.74 19.13 -1.02
C HIS A 223 28.92 20.57 -0.53
N ASP A 224 29.94 20.85 0.27
CA ASP A 224 30.14 22.16 0.92
C ASP A 224 30.21 23.36 -0.05
N GLY A 225 30.71 23.15 -1.27
CA GLY A 225 30.68 24.14 -2.36
C GLY A 225 29.28 24.66 -2.72
N TRP A 226 28.21 23.91 -2.41
CA TRP A 226 26.84 24.36 -2.62
C TRP A 226 26.41 25.48 -1.67
N ASN A 227 27.23 25.87 -0.68
CA ASN A 227 27.00 27.05 0.15
C ASN A 227 27.31 28.36 -0.59
N VAL A 228 26.62 28.60 -1.71
CA VAL A 228 26.79 29.76 -2.57
C VAL A 228 25.99 30.95 -2.01
N SER A 229 26.70 31.97 -1.55
CA SER A 229 26.12 33.21 -1.01
C SER A 229 25.34 34.01 -2.07
N ALA A 230 24.31 34.74 -1.61
CA ALA A 230 23.55 35.68 -2.43
C ALA A 230 24.49 36.70 -3.10
N THR A 231 24.53 36.74 -4.43
CA THR A 231 25.30 37.76 -5.15
C THR A 231 24.45 39.02 -5.36
N ALA A 232 24.17 39.76 -4.29
CA ALA A 232 23.25 40.92 -4.33
C ALA A 232 23.64 42.02 -5.35
N ARG A 233 24.89 42.03 -5.83
CA ARG A 233 25.42 42.99 -6.81
C ARG A 233 25.86 42.36 -8.15
N SER A 234 25.84 41.03 -8.29
CA SER A 234 26.22 40.37 -9.55
C SER A 234 25.01 40.19 -10.46
N THR A 235 25.24 40.29 -11.77
CA THR A 235 24.27 39.88 -12.80
C THR A 235 24.62 38.54 -13.45
N GLU A 236 25.76 37.96 -13.07
CA GLU A 236 26.27 36.69 -13.58
C GLU A 236 25.93 35.55 -12.63
N LEU A 237 25.65 34.37 -13.21
CA LEU A 237 25.39 33.17 -12.45
C LEU A 237 26.69 32.69 -11.77
N PRO A 238 26.70 32.48 -10.44
CA PRO A 238 27.85 31.90 -9.77
C PRO A 238 28.04 30.45 -10.19
N VAL A 239 29.28 30.03 -10.42
CA VAL A 239 29.64 28.62 -10.59
C VAL A 239 29.83 27.99 -9.22
N ILE A 240 29.24 26.80 -8.99
CA ILE A 240 29.41 26.05 -7.74
C ILE A 240 30.89 25.66 -7.61
N PRO A 241 31.59 26.05 -6.52
CA PRO A 241 32.98 25.67 -6.32
C PRO A 241 33.12 24.15 -6.17
N TYR A 242 33.92 23.54 -7.04
CA TYR A 242 34.15 22.10 -7.10
C TYR A 242 35.64 21.80 -7.28
N ASP A 243 36.18 20.94 -6.41
CA ASP A 243 37.53 20.38 -6.53
C ASP A 243 37.43 18.87 -6.72
N HIS A 244 37.84 18.40 -7.91
CA HIS A 244 37.78 17.00 -8.28
C HIS A 244 38.61 16.07 -7.37
N ARG A 245 39.51 16.56 -6.53
CA ARG A 245 40.33 15.71 -5.64
C ARG A 245 39.92 15.76 -4.17
N ALA A 246 39.24 16.82 -3.74
CA ALA A 246 39.00 17.08 -2.31
C ALA A 246 37.52 17.13 -1.92
N THR A 247 36.59 17.25 -2.88
CA THR A 247 35.17 17.39 -2.58
C THR A 247 34.56 16.08 -2.06
N VAL A 248 33.94 16.15 -0.87
CA VAL A 248 33.22 15.05 -0.22
C VAL A 248 31.70 15.32 -0.26
N PRO A 249 30.87 14.36 -0.71
CA PRO A 249 29.42 14.44 -0.64
C PRO A 249 28.86 14.59 0.77
N SER A 250 27.83 15.41 0.93
CA SER A 250 27.09 15.62 2.18
C SER A 250 25.66 15.05 2.18
N GLY A 251 25.08 14.76 1.01
CA GLY A 251 23.77 14.12 0.89
C GLY A 251 23.20 14.21 -0.53
N LEU A 252 22.13 13.47 -0.82
CA LEU A 252 21.45 13.53 -2.12
C LEU A 252 20.36 14.60 -2.13
N HIS A 253 20.35 15.42 -3.18
CA HIS A 253 19.41 16.51 -3.36
C HIS A 253 18.72 16.42 -4.72
N ALA A 254 17.45 16.80 -4.77
CA ALA A 254 16.67 16.85 -6.01
C ALA A 254 16.32 18.30 -6.37
N PHE A 255 16.52 18.66 -7.64
CA PHE A 255 16.41 20.04 -8.13
C PHE A 255 16.08 20.06 -9.65
N ALA A 256 15.95 21.27 -10.21
CA ALA A 256 15.67 21.45 -11.63
C ALA A 256 16.92 21.94 -12.37
N ILE A 257 17.19 21.39 -13.56
CA ILE A 257 18.07 22.01 -14.54
C ILE A 257 17.19 22.71 -15.59
N VAL A 258 17.43 23.99 -15.82
CA VAL A 258 16.57 24.87 -16.65
C VAL A 258 17.29 25.44 -17.87
N GLY A 259 18.55 25.05 -18.05
CA GLY A 259 19.40 25.59 -19.10
C GLY A 259 20.80 25.01 -19.07
N TYR A 260 21.63 25.44 -20.01
CA TYR A 260 23.05 25.10 -20.09
C TYR A 260 23.85 26.23 -20.75
N THR A 261 25.15 26.19 -20.50
CA THR A 261 26.19 27.09 -21.03
C THR A 261 27.40 26.26 -21.47
N PRO A 262 28.43 26.85 -22.10
CA PRO A 262 29.70 26.15 -22.35
C PRO A 262 30.35 25.56 -21.10
N VAL A 263 30.09 26.14 -19.93
CA VAL A 263 30.75 25.78 -18.66
C VAL A 263 29.99 24.68 -17.91
N GLY A 264 28.66 24.65 -18.03
CA GLY A 264 27.83 23.72 -17.28
C GLY A 264 26.33 24.01 -17.36
N PHE A 265 25.57 23.25 -16.58
CA PHE A 265 24.13 23.35 -16.45
C PHE A 265 23.72 24.54 -15.59
N ILE A 266 22.63 25.22 -15.98
CA ILE A 266 21.98 26.24 -15.17
C ILE A 266 20.95 25.54 -14.29
N ILE A 267 21.14 25.59 -12.98
CA ILE A 267 20.27 24.90 -12.02
C ILE A 267 19.39 25.89 -11.28
N GLN A 268 18.16 25.49 -10.99
CA GLN A 268 17.29 26.16 -10.02
C GLN A 268 17.23 25.31 -8.75
N ASN A 269 17.68 25.88 -7.63
CA ASN A 269 17.62 25.24 -6.33
C ASN A 269 16.28 25.55 -5.59
N SER A 270 16.06 24.91 -4.46
CA SER A 270 14.89 25.06 -3.58
C SER A 270 15.26 25.60 -2.19
N TRP A 271 16.31 26.41 -2.09
CA TRP A 271 16.81 27.01 -0.83
C TRP A 271 16.55 28.52 -0.77
N GLY A 272 15.48 28.98 -1.42
CA GLY A 272 15.08 30.38 -1.45
C GLY A 272 15.87 31.25 -2.45
N ASP A 273 15.45 32.51 -2.56
CA ASP A 273 16.01 33.48 -3.51
C ASP A 273 17.29 34.18 -3.01
N THR A 274 17.74 33.83 -1.81
CA THR A 274 19.00 34.26 -1.20
C THR A 274 20.16 33.31 -1.53
N TRP A 275 19.88 32.17 -2.17
CA TRP A 275 20.91 31.25 -2.62
C TRP A 275 21.35 31.59 -4.05
N GLY A 276 22.67 31.63 -4.30
CA GLY A 276 23.22 31.96 -5.63
C GLY A 276 22.71 33.29 -6.20
N LEU A 277 22.44 33.32 -7.50
CA LEU A 277 21.78 34.44 -8.16
C LEU A 277 20.27 34.20 -8.17
N LYS A 278 19.57 34.68 -7.14
CA LYS A 278 18.09 34.58 -7.04
C LYS A 278 17.58 33.14 -7.12
N GLY A 279 18.31 32.17 -6.55
CA GLY A 279 17.99 30.74 -6.58
C GLY A 279 18.67 29.94 -7.68
N PHE A 280 19.53 30.57 -8.50
CA PHE A 280 20.19 29.95 -9.64
C PHE A 280 21.72 29.95 -9.53
N ALA A 281 22.35 28.91 -10.07
CA ALA A 281 23.81 28.78 -10.18
C ALA A 281 24.19 27.90 -11.38
N ILE A 282 25.48 27.84 -11.69
CA ILE A 282 26.05 26.92 -12.68
C ILE A 282 26.62 25.69 -11.97
N LEU A 283 26.14 24.52 -12.38
CA LEU A 283 26.70 23.20 -12.05
C LEU A 283 27.58 22.74 -13.20
N THR A 284 28.89 22.58 -12.96
CA THR A 284 29.82 22.22 -14.04
C THR A 284 29.56 20.80 -14.57
N TYR A 285 29.88 20.54 -15.85
CA TYR A 285 29.69 19.20 -16.42
C TYR A 285 30.50 18.12 -15.70
N ASN A 286 31.72 18.45 -15.24
CA ASN A 286 32.56 17.52 -14.50
C ASN A 286 32.00 17.18 -13.12
N GLU A 287 31.40 18.16 -12.44
CA GLU A 287 30.72 17.93 -11.17
C GLU A 287 29.47 17.06 -11.38
N TRP A 288 28.66 17.37 -12.40
CA TRP A 288 27.49 16.59 -12.77
C TRP A 288 27.83 15.12 -13.05
N LEU A 289 28.79 14.85 -13.93
CA LEU A 289 29.17 13.47 -14.30
C LEU A 289 29.65 12.65 -13.10
N ARG A 290 30.18 13.29 -12.07
CA ARG A 290 30.64 12.62 -10.86
C ARG A 290 29.53 12.35 -9.85
N PHE A 291 28.65 13.33 -9.62
CA PHE A 291 27.71 13.30 -8.49
C PHE A 291 26.25 13.08 -8.89
N ALA A 292 25.91 13.14 -10.18
CA ALA A 292 24.55 12.91 -10.63
C ALA A 292 24.04 11.53 -10.22
N SER A 293 22.75 11.44 -9.90
CA SER A 293 22.08 10.21 -9.52
C SER A 293 20.97 9.86 -10.51
N ASP A 294 19.96 10.73 -10.67
CA ASP A 294 18.84 10.51 -11.60
C ASP A 294 18.58 11.73 -12.49
N ALA A 295 18.09 11.48 -13.70
CA ALA A 295 17.66 12.51 -14.64
C ALA A 295 16.39 12.10 -15.39
N TRP A 296 15.39 12.99 -15.36
CA TRP A 296 14.07 12.80 -15.95
C TRP A 296 13.66 14.03 -16.75
N VAL A 297 13.07 13.82 -17.91
CA VAL A 297 12.38 14.87 -18.67
C VAL A 297 10.90 14.56 -18.73
N ALA A 298 10.07 15.59 -18.57
CA ALA A 298 8.63 15.48 -18.71
C ALA A 298 8.02 16.74 -19.30
N VAL A 299 6.91 16.55 -20.02
CA VAL A 299 6.09 17.64 -20.55
C VAL A 299 4.77 17.74 -19.78
N MET A 300 4.17 18.93 -19.78
CA MET A 300 2.80 19.12 -19.31
C MET A 300 1.82 18.40 -20.25
N GLY A 301 0.90 17.61 -19.70
CA GLY A 301 -0.19 17.01 -20.46
C GLY A 301 -1.32 18.00 -20.72
N ALA A 302 -2.20 17.68 -21.68
CA ALA A 302 -3.41 18.47 -21.91
C ALA A 302 -4.39 18.33 -20.74
N ALA A 303 -4.97 19.46 -20.31
CA ALA A 303 -6.01 19.48 -19.29
C ALA A 303 -7.18 18.59 -19.72
N ARG A 304 -7.63 17.69 -18.82
CA ARG A 304 -8.69 16.74 -19.13
C ARG A 304 -10.04 17.30 -18.68
N PRO A 305 -11.05 17.40 -19.58
CA PRO A 305 -12.43 17.62 -19.16
C PRO A 305 -12.86 16.51 -18.20
N ARG A 306 -13.69 16.85 -17.23
CA ARG A 306 -14.20 15.96 -16.18
C ARG A 306 -14.88 14.72 -16.80
N ALA A 307 -14.13 13.63 -16.98
CA ALA A 307 -14.73 12.31 -17.03
C ALA A 307 -15.12 11.94 -15.60
N SER A 308 -16.40 11.66 -15.39
CA SER A 308 -16.98 11.34 -14.09
C SER A 308 -16.14 10.30 -13.32
N ASN A 309 -15.59 10.70 -12.17
CA ASN A 309 -15.13 9.84 -11.08
C ASN A 309 -14.12 8.70 -11.39
N SER A 310 -13.43 8.72 -12.52
CA SER A 310 -12.46 7.69 -12.89
C SER A 310 -11.04 8.26 -12.90
N PHE A 311 -10.25 7.97 -11.86
CA PHE A 311 -8.79 7.94 -11.94
C PHE A 311 -8.37 6.73 -12.79
N GLU A 312 -8.80 6.68 -14.05
CA GLU A 312 -8.38 5.63 -14.96
C GLU A 312 -6.92 5.88 -15.35
N SER A 313 -6.03 4.99 -14.88
CA SER A 313 -4.71 4.80 -15.48
C SER A 313 -4.92 4.52 -16.97
N PHE A 314 -4.27 5.30 -17.83
CA PHE A 314 -4.29 5.14 -19.29
C PHE A 314 -3.73 3.77 -19.71
N ASN A 315 -4.60 2.77 -19.68
CA ASN A 315 -4.58 1.62 -20.56
C ASN A 315 -5.82 1.74 -21.45
N ALA A 316 -5.78 2.67 -22.40
CA ALA A 316 -6.88 2.97 -23.32
C ALA A 316 -7.33 1.76 -24.18
N GLY A 317 -6.62 0.63 -24.14
CA GLY A 317 -7.06 -0.64 -24.73
C GLY A 317 -8.03 -1.47 -23.87
N ARG A 318 -8.09 -1.29 -22.54
CA ARG A 318 -8.93 -2.14 -21.66
C ARG A 318 -10.31 -1.57 -21.38
N GLY A 319 -10.45 -0.26 -21.20
CA GLY A 319 -11.75 0.38 -20.94
C GLY A 319 -12.73 0.26 -22.13
N LEU A 320 -12.21 0.35 -23.35
CA LEU A 320 -13.00 0.18 -24.57
C LEU A 320 -13.43 -1.28 -24.79
N LEU A 321 -12.60 -2.25 -24.37
CA LEU A 321 -12.95 -3.67 -24.38
C LEU A 321 -14.10 -3.98 -23.41
N LEU A 322 -14.06 -3.43 -22.19
CA LEU A 322 -15.16 -3.63 -21.21
C LEU A 322 -16.47 -2.99 -21.68
N ALA A 323 -16.43 -1.79 -22.28
CA ALA A 323 -17.61 -1.14 -22.84
C ALA A 323 -18.19 -1.92 -24.04
N GLY A 324 -17.33 -2.48 -24.89
CA GLY A 324 -17.71 -3.37 -25.99
C GLY A 324 -18.28 -4.72 -25.53
N GLN A 325 -17.69 -5.31 -24.50
CA GLN A 325 -18.16 -6.56 -23.87
C GLN A 325 -19.51 -6.37 -23.17
N ASN A 326 -19.77 -5.21 -22.56
CA ASN A 326 -21.08 -4.91 -21.96
C ASN A 326 -22.19 -4.79 -23.00
N ARG A 327 -21.90 -4.27 -24.20
CA ARG A 327 -22.86 -4.25 -25.32
C ARG A 327 -23.08 -5.65 -25.90
N ALA A 328 -22.03 -6.45 -26.03
CA ALA A 328 -22.15 -7.84 -26.47
C ALA A 328 -22.91 -8.71 -25.46
N ALA A 329 -22.67 -8.54 -24.16
CA ALA A 329 -23.37 -9.23 -23.08
C ALA A 329 -24.84 -8.79 -22.96
N GLN A 330 -25.16 -7.51 -23.20
CA GLN A 330 -26.54 -7.05 -23.31
C GLN A 330 -27.25 -7.65 -24.53
N ALA A 331 -26.56 -7.75 -25.67
CA ALA A 331 -27.12 -8.39 -26.87
C ALA A 331 -27.35 -9.91 -26.67
N LEU A 332 -26.44 -10.61 -25.98
CA LEU A 332 -26.59 -12.02 -25.62
C LEU A 332 -27.70 -12.27 -24.57
N THR A 333 -27.87 -11.36 -23.60
CA THR A 333 -28.96 -11.45 -22.61
C THR A 333 -30.33 -11.22 -23.26
N MET A 334 -30.42 -10.34 -24.26
CA MET A 334 -31.64 -10.15 -25.07
C MET A 334 -31.94 -11.34 -25.98
N ALA A 335 -30.91 -12.04 -26.46
CA ALA A 335 -31.07 -13.25 -27.28
C ALA A 335 -31.52 -14.49 -26.47
N ASN A 336 -31.22 -14.56 -25.16
CA ASN A 336 -31.53 -15.71 -24.30
C ASN A 336 -32.81 -15.57 -23.46
N GLY A 337 -33.64 -14.55 -23.68
CA GLY A 337 -34.97 -14.44 -23.07
C GLY A 337 -35.02 -14.30 -21.54
N ALA A 338 -33.88 -14.08 -20.87
CA ALA A 338 -33.82 -13.90 -19.43
C ALA A 338 -34.07 -12.43 -19.07
N THR A 339 -35.31 -12.10 -18.70
CA THR A 339 -35.63 -10.79 -18.09
C THR A 339 -34.96 -10.66 -16.72
N PRO A 340 -33.99 -9.74 -16.51
CA PRO A 340 -33.34 -9.60 -15.22
C PRO A 340 -34.24 -8.80 -14.27
N SER A 341 -34.79 -9.46 -13.25
CA SER A 341 -35.54 -8.80 -12.17
C SER A 341 -34.58 -8.18 -11.15
N GLY A 342 -33.95 -7.04 -11.46
CA GLY A 342 -33.14 -6.31 -10.49
C GLY A 342 -32.51 -5.04 -11.05
N THR A 343 -32.46 -3.97 -10.24
CA THR A 343 -31.76 -2.73 -10.62
C THR A 343 -30.25 -2.94 -10.58
N ALA A 344 -29.58 -2.90 -11.73
CA ALA A 344 -28.12 -2.99 -11.81
C ALA A 344 -27.47 -1.87 -10.97
N THR A 345 -26.54 -2.21 -10.09
CA THR A 345 -25.72 -1.23 -9.36
C THR A 345 -24.49 -0.83 -10.15
N THR A 346 -24.25 0.47 -10.26
CA THR A 346 -22.97 1.00 -10.73
C THR A 346 -21.87 0.69 -9.69
N PRO A 347 -20.72 0.14 -10.10
CA PRO A 347 -19.57 -0.02 -9.22
C PRO A 347 -19.11 1.30 -8.59
N TRP A 348 -18.52 1.23 -7.40
CA TRP A 348 -17.88 2.39 -6.79
C TRP A 348 -16.66 2.88 -7.58
N SER A 349 -16.38 4.17 -7.49
CA SER A 349 -15.12 4.75 -7.97
C SER A 349 -13.94 4.28 -7.11
N GLU A 350 -12.73 4.30 -7.67
CA GLU A 350 -11.50 3.95 -6.92
C GLU A 350 -11.35 4.77 -5.63
N ARG A 351 -11.66 6.08 -5.69
CA ARG A 351 -11.65 6.93 -4.50
C ARG A 351 -12.56 6.38 -3.41
N LYS A 352 -13.79 6.00 -3.76
CA LYS A 352 -14.73 5.45 -2.77
C LYS A 352 -14.27 4.09 -2.25
N VAL A 353 -13.65 3.25 -3.07
CA VAL A 353 -13.01 2.00 -2.62
C VAL A 353 -11.93 2.29 -1.56
N HIS A 354 -11.07 3.29 -1.78
CA HIS A 354 -10.06 3.70 -0.77
C HIS A 354 -10.69 4.17 0.53
N TYR A 355 -11.76 4.96 0.48
CA TYR A 355 -12.52 5.38 1.67
C TYR A 355 -13.41 4.30 2.29
N ARG A 356 -13.32 3.06 1.81
CA ARG A 356 -14.04 1.89 2.34
C ARG A 356 -13.10 0.74 2.66
N SER A 357 -11.79 0.93 2.51
CA SER A 357 -10.80 -0.13 2.67
C SER A 357 -9.67 0.29 3.62
N ILE A 358 -9.32 -0.60 4.54
CA ILE A 358 -8.13 -0.51 5.38
C ILE A 358 -7.15 -1.55 4.87
N VAL A 359 -6.00 -1.10 4.37
CA VAL A 359 -4.95 -1.97 3.83
C VAL A 359 -3.96 -2.28 4.94
N ILE A 360 -3.78 -3.56 5.23
CA ILE A 360 -2.84 -4.07 6.23
C ILE A 360 -1.47 -4.21 5.57
N GLY A 361 -0.53 -3.38 6.01
CA GLY A 361 0.87 -3.36 5.59
C GLY A 361 1.74 -4.32 6.40
N ASN A 362 3.05 -4.20 6.17
CA ASN A 362 4.05 -4.98 6.89
C ASN A 362 4.02 -4.59 8.38
N ASN A 363 4.29 -5.57 9.24
CA ASN A 363 4.19 -5.46 10.70
C ASN A 363 2.78 -5.07 11.19
N GLY A 364 1.75 -5.19 10.34
CA GLY A 364 0.38 -4.87 10.68
C GLY A 364 0.02 -3.38 10.70
N SER A 365 0.90 -2.52 10.18
CA SER A 365 0.62 -1.08 10.02
C SER A 365 -0.52 -0.81 9.04
N ALA A 366 -1.22 0.32 9.19
CA ALA A 366 -2.23 0.75 8.23
C ALA A 366 -1.59 1.52 7.08
N GLU A 367 -1.74 1.05 5.84
CA GLU A 367 -1.12 1.69 4.67
C GLU A 367 -1.88 2.95 4.23
N ARG A 368 -1.13 3.95 3.77
CA ARG A 368 -1.66 5.21 3.24
C ARG A 368 -1.96 5.07 1.75
N ARG A 369 -3.23 4.89 1.39
CA ARG A 369 -3.66 4.83 -0.02
C ARG A 369 -4.31 6.11 -0.54
N ALA A 370 -4.96 6.89 0.32
CA ALA A 370 -5.44 8.22 -0.06
C ALA A 370 -4.31 9.24 0.16
N VAL A 371 -4.03 10.03 -0.87
CA VAL A 371 -2.90 10.96 -0.90
C VAL A 371 -3.04 12.04 0.18
N GLU A 372 -4.28 12.39 0.52
CA GLU A 372 -4.64 13.42 1.49
C GLU A 372 -4.34 13.06 2.96
N HIS A 373 -4.11 11.77 3.29
CA HIS A 373 -3.89 11.33 4.67
C HIS A 373 -2.40 11.31 5.06
N GLY A 374 -2.06 12.04 6.12
CA GLY A 374 -0.77 12.17 6.82
C GLY A 374 -0.10 10.86 7.23
N SER A 375 -0.90 9.96 7.80
CA SER A 375 -0.47 8.76 8.54
C SER A 375 -1.46 7.60 8.33
N GLY A 376 -1.04 6.37 8.65
CA GLY A 376 -1.96 5.22 8.75
C GLY A 376 -3.12 5.47 9.72
N THR A 377 -2.87 6.15 10.84
CA THR A 377 -3.90 6.59 11.81
C THR A 377 -4.96 7.49 11.18
N GLU A 378 -4.54 8.51 10.42
CA GLU A 378 -5.49 9.38 9.71
C GLU A 378 -6.29 8.61 8.66
N ALA A 379 -5.65 7.68 7.94
CA ALA A 379 -6.33 6.83 6.97
C ALA A 379 -7.40 5.94 7.64
N VAL A 380 -7.08 5.32 8.78
CA VAL A 380 -8.04 4.51 9.55
C VAL A 380 -9.16 5.39 10.10
N ASN A 381 -8.87 6.57 10.66
CA ASN A 381 -9.90 7.48 11.16
C ASN A 381 -10.83 7.97 10.04
N ALA A 382 -10.31 8.22 8.83
CA ALA A 382 -11.14 8.54 7.69
C ALA A 382 -12.18 7.44 7.42
N VAL A 383 -11.76 6.17 7.38
CA VAL A 383 -12.64 5.05 7.04
C VAL A 383 -13.53 4.61 8.21
N ALA A 384 -12.97 4.45 9.40
CA ALA A 384 -13.64 3.85 10.56
C ALA A 384 -14.27 4.86 11.52
N PHE A 385 -14.05 6.16 11.34
CA PHE A 385 -14.74 7.21 12.10
C PHE A 385 -15.53 8.14 11.16
N HIS A 386 -14.86 8.88 10.28
CA HIS A 386 -15.51 9.92 9.49
C HIS A 386 -16.61 9.39 8.55
N GLU A 387 -16.38 8.26 7.88
CA GLU A 387 -17.40 7.65 7.02
C GLU A 387 -18.58 7.08 7.81
N ILE A 388 -18.38 6.58 9.04
CA ILE A 388 -19.47 6.15 9.91
C ILE A 388 -20.34 7.34 10.30
N ILE A 389 -19.73 8.48 10.66
CA ILE A 389 -20.46 9.70 11.02
C ILE A 389 -21.17 10.31 9.79
N ALA A 390 -20.55 10.26 8.61
CA ALA A 390 -21.18 10.71 7.38
C ALA A 390 -22.41 9.84 7.03
N TRP A 391 -22.26 8.52 7.14
CA TRP A 391 -23.33 7.56 6.90
C TRP A 391 -24.47 7.71 7.91
N SER A 392 -24.16 7.92 9.18
CA SER A 392 -25.20 8.07 10.22
C SER A 392 -26.08 9.29 10.01
N LYS A 393 -25.50 10.41 9.55
CA LYS A 393 -26.25 11.62 9.17
C LYS A 393 -27.25 11.34 8.05
N GLN A 394 -26.88 10.52 7.07
CA GLN A 394 -27.81 10.09 6.02
C GLN A 394 -28.93 9.23 6.59
N LEU A 395 -28.60 8.28 7.47
CA LEU A 395 -29.58 7.41 8.13
C LEU A 395 -30.55 8.14 9.07
N LEU A 396 -30.14 9.27 9.67
CA LEU A 396 -31.03 10.10 10.48
C LEU A 396 -32.19 10.66 9.66
N THR A 397 -31.96 10.97 8.37
CA THR A 397 -33.03 11.45 7.48
C THR A 397 -34.13 10.42 7.24
N THR A 398 -33.83 9.13 7.43
CA THR A 398 -34.79 8.02 7.30
C THR A 398 -35.27 7.49 8.66
N GLY A 399 -34.95 8.17 9.77
CA GLY A 399 -35.35 7.77 11.12
C GLY A 399 -34.62 6.53 11.68
N THR A 400 -33.55 6.09 11.04
CA THR A 400 -32.82 4.86 11.43
C THR A 400 -31.92 5.12 12.64
N LYS A 401 -32.21 4.44 13.76
CA LYS A 401 -31.50 4.61 15.04
C LYS A 401 -30.24 3.75 15.19
N THR A 402 -30.15 2.64 14.45
CA THR A 402 -28.99 1.73 14.55
C THR A 402 -28.17 1.81 13.27
N VAL A 403 -26.93 2.25 13.41
CA VAL A 403 -25.94 2.28 12.34
C VAL A 403 -25.28 0.90 12.28
N LYS A 404 -25.53 0.17 11.20
CA LYS A 404 -24.95 -1.16 10.97
C LYS A 404 -23.69 -1.06 10.11
N VAL A 405 -22.58 -1.57 10.63
CA VAL A 405 -21.28 -1.57 9.95
C VAL A 405 -20.79 -3.00 9.77
N ALA A 406 -20.52 -3.38 8.52
CA ALA A 406 -19.94 -4.68 8.19
C ALA A 406 -18.41 -4.56 8.05
N LEU A 407 -17.67 -5.23 8.91
CA LEU A 407 -16.21 -5.34 8.83
C LEU A 407 -15.85 -6.62 8.09
N HIS A 408 -15.43 -6.50 6.82
CA HIS A 408 -15.14 -7.63 5.95
C HIS A 408 -13.63 -7.82 5.75
N ALA A 409 -13.06 -8.85 6.37
CA ALA A 409 -11.68 -9.25 6.18
C ALA A 409 -11.55 -10.30 5.07
N HIS A 410 -10.93 -9.91 3.94
CA HIS A 410 -10.71 -10.79 2.79
C HIS A 410 -9.64 -11.87 3.04
N GLY A 411 -9.67 -12.91 2.21
CA GLY A 411 -8.66 -13.97 2.19
C GLY A 411 -7.26 -13.47 1.80
N GLY A 412 -6.24 -14.14 2.33
CA GLY A 412 -4.82 -13.75 2.20
C GLY A 412 -4.18 -14.05 0.83
N LEU A 413 -4.91 -14.69 -0.10
CA LEU A 413 -4.42 -15.01 -1.45
C LEU A 413 -4.94 -14.06 -2.54
N ASN A 414 -5.70 -13.03 -2.17
CA ASN A 414 -6.17 -12.04 -3.14
C ASN A 414 -5.09 -10.96 -3.35
N SER A 415 -4.79 -10.61 -4.60
CA SER A 415 -4.02 -9.38 -4.87
C SER A 415 -4.84 -8.17 -4.40
N GLU A 416 -4.17 -7.07 -4.08
CA GLU A 416 -4.86 -5.83 -3.71
C GLU A 416 -5.75 -5.37 -4.88
N ASP A 417 -5.29 -5.52 -6.12
CA ASP A 417 -6.05 -5.15 -7.32
C ASP A 417 -7.33 -5.99 -7.48
N ALA A 418 -7.26 -7.30 -7.24
CA ALA A 418 -8.43 -8.18 -7.22
C ALA A 418 -9.40 -7.77 -6.08
N SER A 419 -8.85 -7.49 -4.90
CA SER A 419 -9.63 -7.02 -3.76
C SER A 419 -10.33 -5.68 -4.04
N ARG A 420 -9.65 -4.71 -4.65
CA ARG A 420 -10.25 -3.41 -5.01
C ARG A 420 -11.38 -3.56 -6.02
N LYS A 421 -11.22 -4.41 -7.04
CA LYS A 421 -12.30 -4.72 -7.99
C LYS A 421 -13.50 -5.34 -7.29
N ARG A 422 -13.27 -6.33 -6.43
CA ARG A 422 -14.30 -6.99 -5.62
C ARG A 422 -15.09 -5.99 -4.77
N ILE A 423 -14.37 -5.12 -4.06
CA ILE A 423 -14.93 -4.08 -3.19
C ILE A 423 -15.76 -3.08 -4.01
N SER A 424 -15.30 -2.70 -5.19
CA SER A 424 -16.03 -1.77 -6.06
C SER A 424 -17.41 -2.29 -6.46
N VAL A 425 -17.54 -3.61 -6.61
CA VAL A 425 -18.79 -4.28 -7.00
C VAL A 425 -19.68 -4.58 -5.79
N MET A 426 -19.10 -5.09 -4.71
CA MET A 426 -19.84 -5.50 -3.52
C MET A 426 -20.32 -4.33 -2.67
N GLY A 427 -19.51 -3.27 -2.58
CA GLY A 427 -19.80 -2.10 -1.76
C GLY A 427 -21.19 -1.49 -1.96
N PRO A 428 -21.60 -1.17 -3.20
CA PRO A 428 -22.95 -0.69 -3.51
C PRO A 428 -24.07 -1.58 -2.98
N TRP A 429 -23.86 -2.89 -2.92
CA TRP A 429 -24.88 -3.83 -2.47
C TRP A 429 -25.14 -3.78 -0.97
N PHE A 430 -24.09 -3.62 -0.17
CA PHE A 430 -24.22 -3.37 1.26
C PHE A 430 -24.93 -2.03 1.53
N GLU A 431 -24.52 -0.95 0.84
CA GLU A 431 -25.11 0.38 1.02
C GLU A 431 -26.60 0.41 0.65
N LYS A 432 -26.99 -0.19 -0.48
CA LYS A 432 -28.41 -0.34 -0.87
C LYS A 432 -29.23 -1.14 0.15
N ASN A 433 -28.57 -1.95 0.98
CA ASN A 433 -29.19 -2.73 2.04
C ASN A 433 -29.09 -2.07 3.42
N GLY A 434 -28.65 -0.81 3.50
CA GLY A 434 -28.59 -0.04 4.75
C GLY A 434 -27.40 -0.42 5.65
N VAL A 435 -26.38 -1.08 5.10
CA VAL A 435 -25.19 -1.52 5.82
C VAL A 435 -23.98 -0.78 5.25
N LEU A 436 -23.17 -0.18 6.11
CA LEU A 436 -21.90 0.43 5.68
C LEU A 436 -20.79 -0.63 5.72
N PRO A 437 -20.20 -1.04 4.58
CA PRO A 437 -19.11 -1.99 4.61
C PRO A 437 -17.76 -1.27 4.75
N ILE A 438 -16.88 -1.85 5.57
CA ILE A 438 -15.46 -1.51 5.69
C ILE A 438 -14.67 -2.79 5.44
N PHE A 439 -13.77 -2.76 4.47
CA PHE A 439 -13.02 -3.93 4.03
C PHE A 439 -11.59 -3.90 4.56
N PHE A 440 -11.10 -5.02 5.07
CA PHE A 440 -9.68 -5.23 5.32
C PHE A 440 -9.05 -5.98 4.15
N THR A 441 -7.96 -5.44 3.63
CA THR A 441 -7.23 -5.99 2.48
C THR A 441 -5.75 -6.14 2.83
N TRP A 442 -5.13 -7.19 2.31
CA TRP A 442 -3.69 -7.41 2.46
C TRP A 442 -2.94 -6.62 1.39
N LYS A 443 -1.79 -6.04 1.75
CA LYS A 443 -0.92 -5.33 0.80
C LYS A 443 -0.51 -6.22 -0.40
N THR A 444 -0.44 -5.64 -1.60
CA THR A 444 0.06 -6.31 -2.80
C THR A 444 1.43 -6.96 -2.57
N GLY A 445 1.59 -8.21 -3.01
CA GLY A 445 2.87 -8.94 -3.02
C GLY A 445 2.91 -10.16 -2.09
N ALA A 446 2.17 -10.19 -0.99
CA ALA A 446 2.18 -11.36 -0.08
C ALA A 446 1.57 -12.62 -0.75
N ALA A 447 0.41 -12.45 -1.40
CA ALA A 447 -0.30 -13.51 -2.12
C ALA A 447 0.36 -13.91 -3.44
N GLU A 448 0.72 -12.91 -4.26
CA GLU A 448 1.35 -13.14 -5.57
C GLU A 448 2.68 -13.87 -5.42
N SER A 449 3.45 -13.58 -4.36
CA SER A 449 4.67 -14.31 -4.04
C SER A 449 4.39 -15.78 -3.74
N VAL A 450 3.36 -16.10 -2.96
CA VAL A 450 2.98 -17.50 -2.67
C VAL A 450 2.56 -18.23 -3.94
N THR A 451 1.67 -17.66 -4.77
CA THR A 451 1.19 -18.31 -6.00
C THR A 451 2.30 -18.46 -7.05
N ASN A 452 3.14 -17.44 -7.23
CA ASN A 452 4.27 -17.50 -8.17
C ASN A 452 5.34 -18.48 -7.69
N MET A 453 5.68 -18.50 -6.40
CA MET A 453 6.64 -19.47 -5.86
C MET A 453 6.14 -20.90 -5.94
N LEU A 454 4.85 -21.14 -5.69
CA LEU A 454 4.25 -22.46 -5.89
C LEU A 454 4.39 -22.90 -7.35
N ARG A 455 4.11 -21.99 -8.31
CA ARG A 455 4.28 -22.26 -9.74
C ARG A 455 5.75 -22.51 -10.11
N ASP A 456 6.68 -21.75 -9.56
CA ASP A 456 8.11 -21.90 -9.80
C ASP A 456 8.66 -23.21 -9.21
N ALA A 457 8.20 -23.58 -8.02
CA ALA A 457 8.51 -24.87 -7.40
C ALA A 457 8.04 -26.02 -8.30
N ALA A 458 6.79 -25.98 -8.80
CA ALA A 458 6.27 -26.98 -9.72
C ALA A 458 7.06 -27.05 -11.05
N GLY A 459 7.51 -25.91 -11.58
CA GLY A 459 8.34 -25.85 -12.79
C GLY A 459 9.68 -26.57 -12.67
N ARG A 460 10.26 -26.66 -11.46
CA ARG A 460 11.52 -27.40 -11.20
C ARG A 460 11.34 -28.92 -11.16
N PHE A 461 10.11 -29.41 -11.07
CA PHE A 461 9.79 -30.85 -11.08
C PHE A 461 9.33 -31.35 -12.46
N ILE A 462 9.28 -30.49 -13.48
CA ILE A 462 9.02 -30.89 -14.87
C ILE A 462 10.31 -31.51 -15.44
N PRO A 463 10.30 -32.78 -15.88
CA PRO A 463 11.46 -33.39 -16.52
C PRO A 463 11.84 -32.58 -17.79
N GLY A 464 13.02 -31.93 -17.77
CA GLY A 464 13.56 -31.19 -18.92
C GLY A 464 13.67 -29.66 -18.79
N GLY A 465 13.42 -29.06 -17.62
CA GLY A 465 13.64 -27.62 -17.40
C GLY A 465 15.13 -27.20 -17.33
N PRO A 466 15.47 -25.93 -17.63
CA PRO A 466 16.85 -25.44 -17.59
C PRO A 466 17.38 -25.38 -16.15
N GLY A 467 18.36 -26.23 -15.83
CA GLY A 467 18.96 -26.32 -14.50
C GLY A 467 19.98 -25.19 -14.21
N PRO A 468 20.19 -24.80 -12.94
CA PRO A 468 21.25 -23.86 -12.55
C PRO A 468 22.64 -24.49 -12.63
N SER A 469 23.63 -23.70 -13.00
CA SER A 469 25.04 -24.08 -13.13
C SER A 469 25.75 -24.18 -11.76
N GLY A 470 26.28 -25.37 -11.45
CA GLY A 470 27.41 -25.59 -10.52
C GLY A 470 27.12 -26.34 -9.21
N GLY A 471 27.86 -27.44 -8.97
CA GLY A 471 28.11 -28.09 -7.66
C GLY A 471 26.97 -28.85 -6.97
N PHE A 472 25.72 -28.46 -7.22
CA PHE A 472 24.53 -29.02 -6.57
C PHE A 472 23.89 -30.20 -7.35
N LEU A 473 24.52 -30.60 -8.47
CA LEU A 473 23.97 -31.56 -9.44
C LEU A 473 23.97 -33.01 -8.94
N ASP A 474 24.95 -33.42 -8.13
CA ASP A 474 25.04 -34.83 -7.71
C ASP A 474 24.04 -35.18 -6.61
N VAL A 475 23.75 -34.22 -5.72
CA VAL A 475 22.68 -34.36 -4.71
C VAL A 475 21.29 -34.36 -5.36
N ILE A 476 21.09 -33.55 -6.41
CA ILE A 476 19.84 -33.54 -7.19
C ILE A 476 19.68 -34.83 -8.00
N LYS A 477 20.75 -35.35 -8.62
CA LYS A 477 20.68 -36.59 -9.41
C LYS A 477 20.31 -37.79 -8.54
N ASP A 478 20.92 -37.91 -7.36
CA ASP A 478 20.65 -39.01 -6.43
C ASP A 478 19.21 -38.95 -5.87
N ALA A 479 18.70 -37.74 -5.65
CA ALA A 479 17.30 -37.50 -5.27
C ALA A 479 16.33 -37.77 -6.44
N ALA A 480 16.71 -37.40 -7.66
CA ALA A 480 15.89 -37.58 -8.88
C ALA A 480 15.80 -39.06 -9.31
N GLU A 481 16.86 -39.85 -9.15
CA GLU A 481 16.83 -41.30 -9.39
C GLU A 481 15.96 -42.04 -8.37
N ARG A 482 16.02 -41.64 -7.09
CA ARG A 482 15.11 -42.19 -6.06
C ARG A 482 13.66 -41.79 -6.30
N LEU A 483 13.41 -40.61 -6.87
CA LEU A 483 12.07 -40.12 -7.23
C LEU A 483 11.47 -40.85 -8.44
N ARG A 484 12.30 -41.24 -9.42
CA ARG A 484 11.84 -41.88 -10.66
C ARG A 484 11.13 -43.22 -10.43
N ASN A 485 11.44 -43.90 -9.33
CA ASN A 485 10.88 -45.21 -8.99
C ASN A 485 9.58 -45.14 -8.17
N ALA A 486 9.09 -43.96 -7.79
CA ALA A 486 7.85 -43.79 -7.01
C ALA A 486 6.80 -43.01 -7.81
N ALA A 487 5.92 -43.72 -8.51
CA ALA A 487 4.93 -43.13 -9.41
C ALA A 487 3.75 -42.44 -8.69
N ILE A 488 3.33 -41.29 -9.23
CA ILE A 488 2.05 -40.54 -9.13
C ILE A 488 1.55 -40.12 -7.72
N GLU A 489 1.72 -40.89 -6.65
CA GLU A 489 1.42 -40.46 -5.27
C GLU A 489 2.53 -39.56 -4.66
N ALA A 490 3.69 -39.48 -5.31
CA ALA A 490 4.87 -38.78 -4.79
C ALA A 490 4.82 -37.25 -5.02
N THR A 491 4.02 -36.72 -5.93
CA THR A 491 4.03 -35.29 -6.28
C THR A 491 3.52 -34.42 -5.14
N ASP A 492 2.41 -34.80 -4.49
CA ASP A 492 1.85 -34.05 -3.36
C ASP A 492 2.77 -34.10 -2.14
N ARG A 493 3.35 -35.26 -1.81
CA ARG A 493 4.24 -35.40 -0.66
C ARG A 493 5.57 -34.66 -0.88
N THR A 494 6.07 -34.65 -2.11
CA THR A 494 7.29 -33.91 -2.49
C THR A 494 7.03 -32.40 -2.51
N LEU A 495 5.86 -31.96 -3.00
CA LEU A 495 5.45 -30.56 -2.95
C LEU A 495 5.18 -30.12 -1.51
N GLU A 496 4.59 -30.96 -0.65
CA GLU A 496 4.42 -30.69 0.78
C GLU A 496 5.77 -30.57 1.48
N LEU A 497 6.72 -31.46 1.18
CA LEU A 497 8.11 -31.38 1.68
C LEU A 497 8.83 -30.12 1.16
N PHE A 498 8.64 -29.72 -0.09
CA PHE A 498 9.26 -28.53 -0.66
C PHE A 498 8.58 -27.22 -0.22
N CYS A 499 7.26 -27.18 -0.04
CA CYS A 499 6.55 -26.06 0.56
C CYS A 499 6.91 -25.90 2.06
N SER A 500 7.30 -27.00 2.70
CA SER A 500 7.89 -26.99 4.04
C SER A 500 9.34 -26.50 4.07
N GLU A 501 10.05 -26.50 2.92
CA GLU A 501 11.37 -25.89 2.76
C GLU A 501 11.25 -24.36 2.67
N PHE A 502 11.32 -23.74 3.86
CA PHE A 502 11.67 -22.36 4.20
C PHE A 502 10.92 -21.17 3.57
N LEU A 503 10.41 -21.19 2.34
CA LEU A 503 9.91 -19.97 1.67
C LEU A 503 8.38 -19.74 1.83
N VAL A 504 7.54 -20.72 1.49
CA VAL A 504 6.07 -20.54 1.54
C VAL A 504 5.56 -20.50 2.98
N ARG A 505 6.13 -21.34 3.86
CA ARG A 505 5.87 -21.29 5.30
C ARG A 505 6.32 -19.97 5.92
N ALA A 506 7.41 -19.36 5.47
CA ALA A 506 7.84 -18.06 5.95
C ALA A 506 6.83 -16.97 5.59
N LEU A 507 6.29 -16.95 4.37
CA LEU A 507 5.26 -15.98 3.96
C LEU A 507 3.93 -16.18 4.73
N TRP A 508 3.50 -17.43 4.93
CA TRP A 508 2.34 -17.71 5.79
C TRP A 508 2.56 -17.24 7.23
N THR A 509 3.76 -17.47 7.76
CA THR A 509 4.16 -17.02 9.09
C THR A 509 4.19 -15.49 9.16
N GLU A 510 4.75 -14.82 8.16
CA GLU A 510 4.78 -13.37 8.03
C GLU A 510 3.36 -12.79 7.98
N MET A 511 2.44 -13.39 7.22
CA MET A 511 1.04 -12.96 7.19
C MET A 511 0.39 -13.07 8.58
N LYS A 512 0.62 -14.17 9.32
CA LYS A 512 0.14 -14.31 10.70
C LYS A 512 0.77 -13.29 11.65
N THR A 513 2.07 -13.02 11.50
CA THR A 513 2.79 -12.00 12.26
C THR A 513 2.26 -10.60 11.95
N ASN A 514 1.95 -10.29 10.68
CA ASN A 514 1.33 -9.03 10.28
C ASN A 514 -0.08 -8.90 10.86
N ALA A 515 -0.86 -9.99 10.87
CA ALA A 515 -2.19 -10.01 11.50
C ALA A 515 -2.11 -9.73 13.02
N ALA A 516 -1.12 -10.34 13.69
CA ALA A 516 -0.88 -10.12 15.11
C ALA A 516 -0.40 -8.70 15.39
N GLY A 517 0.60 -8.21 14.64
CA GLY A 517 1.11 -6.85 14.72
C GLY A 517 0.05 -5.79 14.41
N ALA A 518 -0.98 -6.12 13.63
CA ALA A 518 -2.09 -5.20 13.40
C ALA A 518 -2.93 -4.97 14.67
N GLY A 519 -2.87 -5.88 15.64
CA GLY A 519 -3.48 -5.73 16.96
C GLY A 519 -2.62 -4.98 17.98
N ASP A 520 -1.33 -4.75 17.70
CA ASP A 520 -0.43 -4.00 18.59
C ASP A 520 -0.81 -2.51 18.66
N PRO A 521 -0.34 -1.75 19.67
CA PRO A 521 -0.53 -0.31 19.71
C PRO A 521 -0.08 0.35 18.39
N LEU A 522 -0.95 1.18 17.81
CA LEU A 522 -0.78 1.80 16.47
C LEU A 522 -0.88 0.85 15.27
N GLY A 523 -1.11 -0.45 15.49
CA GLY A 523 -1.47 -1.39 14.44
C GLY A 523 -2.86 -1.09 13.85
N ALA A 524 -3.09 -1.50 12.61
CA ALA A 524 -4.30 -1.15 11.87
C ALA A 524 -5.61 -1.58 12.58
N LEU A 525 -5.64 -2.74 13.24
CA LEU A 525 -6.81 -3.22 13.98
C LEU A 525 -7.00 -2.46 15.29
N ALA A 526 -5.92 -2.14 16.02
CA ALA A 526 -5.99 -1.34 17.23
C ALA A 526 -6.51 0.07 16.94
N LEU A 527 -5.99 0.71 15.88
CA LEU A 527 -6.49 1.99 15.39
C LEU A 527 -7.95 1.91 14.96
N THR A 528 -8.34 0.83 14.29
CA THR A 528 -9.73 0.63 13.86
C THR A 528 -10.66 0.48 15.06
N ALA A 529 -10.29 -0.32 16.05
CA ALA A 529 -11.07 -0.49 17.27
C ALA A 529 -11.23 0.82 18.06
N ALA A 530 -10.17 1.64 18.12
CA ALA A 530 -10.22 2.98 18.71
C ALA A 530 -11.19 3.90 17.94
N ALA A 531 -11.07 3.96 16.61
CA ALA A 531 -11.95 4.75 15.76
C ALA A 531 -13.42 4.33 15.88
N LEU A 532 -13.71 3.02 15.94
CA LEU A 532 -15.06 2.47 16.14
C LEU A 532 -15.63 2.80 17.53
N LYS A 533 -14.79 2.81 18.56
CA LYS A 533 -15.19 3.23 19.91
C LYS A 533 -15.59 4.70 19.90
N ASP A 534 -14.78 5.55 19.29
CA ASP A 534 -15.02 7.00 19.20
C ASP A 534 -16.25 7.30 18.35
N ALA A 535 -16.42 6.59 17.22
CA ALA A 535 -17.60 6.70 16.37
C ALA A 535 -18.87 6.37 17.15
N ALA A 536 -18.87 5.28 17.93
CA ALA A 536 -20.01 4.94 18.77
C ALA A 536 -20.27 5.97 19.88
N ALA A 537 -19.24 6.61 20.43
CA ALA A 537 -19.42 7.69 21.40
C ALA A 537 -20.10 8.91 20.75
N GLU A 538 -19.70 9.25 19.52
CA GLU A 538 -20.31 10.35 18.76
C GLU A 538 -21.75 10.05 18.36
N LEU A 539 -22.04 8.83 17.86
CA LEU A 539 -23.41 8.42 17.50
C LEU A 539 -24.39 8.47 18.67
N ARG A 540 -23.94 8.21 19.89
CA ARG A 540 -24.80 8.32 21.09
C ARG A 540 -25.29 9.75 21.31
N LYS A 541 -24.54 10.77 20.90
CA LYS A 541 -24.94 12.17 21.02
C LYS A 541 -26.16 12.50 20.15
N SER A 542 -26.32 11.81 19.03
CA SER A 542 -27.50 11.91 18.14
C SER A 542 -28.60 10.88 18.46
N GLY A 543 -28.48 10.14 19.57
CA GLY A 543 -29.44 9.09 19.93
C GLY A 543 -29.36 7.83 19.06
N GLN A 544 -28.26 7.66 18.32
CA GLN A 544 -28.01 6.46 17.51
C GLN A 544 -27.08 5.47 18.23
N SER A 545 -27.14 4.20 17.82
CA SER A 545 -26.26 3.13 18.29
C SER A 545 -25.43 2.54 17.14
N LEU A 546 -24.24 2.02 17.46
CA LEU A 546 -23.38 1.30 16.51
C LEU A 546 -23.47 -0.20 16.73
N GLU A 547 -23.82 -0.95 15.68
CA GLU A 547 -23.82 -2.41 15.66
C GLU A 547 -22.84 -2.91 14.59
N LEU A 548 -21.91 -3.78 14.99
CA LEU A 548 -20.88 -4.33 14.11
C LEU A 548 -21.26 -5.73 13.63
N HIS A 549 -20.89 -6.03 12.39
CA HIS A 549 -21.06 -7.35 11.77
C HIS A 549 -19.73 -7.77 11.15
N LEU A 550 -19.17 -8.88 11.63
CA LEU A 550 -17.86 -9.34 11.18
C LEU A 550 -18.01 -10.40 10.09
N ILE A 551 -17.23 -10.27 9.02
CA ILE A 551 -17.20 -11.21 7.90
C ILE A 551 -15.74 -11.55 7.64
N GLY A 552 -15.36 -12.82 7.75
CA GLY A 552 -13.98 -13.26 7.57
C GLY A 552 -13.88 -14.42 6.61
N HIS A 553 -13.19 -14.22 5.50
CA HIS A 553 -12.90 -15.29 4.55
C HIS A 553 -11.46 -15.78 4.71
N SER A 554 -11.25 -17.09 4.80
CA SER A 554 -9.91 -17.70 4.86
C SER A 554 -9.02 -17.05 5.92
N ALA A 555 -7.87 -16.47 5.56
CA ALA A 555 -6.97 -15.78 6.48
C ALA A 555 -7.61 -14.56 7.18
N GLY A 556 -8.71 -14.02 6.66
CA GLY A 556 -9.51 -13.01 7.34
C GLY A 556 -10.03 -13.47 8.71
N SER A 557 -10.20 -14.78 8.94
CA SER A 557 -10.54 -15.31 10.26
C SER A 557 -9.43 -15.13 11.30
N ILE A 558 -8.17 -15.01 10.88
CA ILE A 558 -7.03 -14.71 11.75
C ILE A 558 -7.07 -13.23 12.14
N LEU A 559 -7.26 -12.35 11.15
CA LEU A 559 -7.36 -10.91 11.37
C LEU A 559 -8.53 -10.55 12.31
N LEU A 560 -9.71 -11.15 12.10
CA LEU A 560 -10.85 -10.95 12.98
C LEU A 560 -10.62 -11.49 14.40
N GLY A 561 -9.89 -12.60 14.56
CA GLY A 561 -9.53 -13.13 15.87
C GLY A 561 -8.66 -12.14 16.68
N HIS A 562 -7.75 -11.41 16.03
CA HIS A 562 -6.98 -10.34 16.65
C HIS A 562 -7.79 -9.06 16.89
N LEU A 563 -8.81 -8.78 16.07
CA LEU A 563 -9.68 -7.61 16.23
C LEU A 563 -10.66 -7.77 17.40
N LEU A 564 -11.26 -8.96 17.56
CA LEU A 564 -12.28 -9.25 18.58
C LEU A 564 -11.96 -8.75 20.00
N PRO A 565 -10.78 -9.04 20.60
CA PRO A 565 -10.46 -8.59 21.96
C PRO A 565 -10.33 -7.06 22.09
N LEU A 566 -10.11 -6.35 20.99
CA LEU A 566 -9.95 -4.90 20.94
C LEU A 566 -11.30 -4.17 20.89
N LEU A 567 -12.33 -4.82 20.35
CA LEU A 567 -13.66 -4.23 20.19
C LEU A 567 -14.35 -3.98 21.54
N LYS A 568 -15.08 -2.86 21.61
CA LYS A 568 -15.95 -2.48 22.75
C LYS A 568 -17.40 -2.27 22.33
N ASN A 569 -17.68 -2.40 21.04
CA ASN A 569 -18.97 -2.15 20.43
C ASN A 569 -19.76 -3.47 20.35
N LYS A 570 -21.09 -3.37 20.28
CA LYS A 570 -21.95 -4.54 20.11
C LYS A 570 -21.64 -5.22 18.77
N VAL A 571 -21.49 -6.54 18.78
CA VAL A 571 -21.37 -7.37 17.59
C VAL A 571 -22.71 -8.09 17.38
N GLY A 572 -23.39 -7.82 16.27
CA GLY A 572 -24.68 -8.44 15.94
C GLY A 572 -24.54 -9.77 15.19
N SER A 573 -23.44 -9.95 14.45
CA SER A 573 -23.15 -11.22 13.78
C SER A 573 -21.68 -11.42 13.45
N VAL A 574 -21.26 -12.68 13.38
CA VAL A 574 -19.97 -13.13 12.81
C VAL A 574 -20.26 -14.18 11.75
N ASN A 575 -19.72 -13.98 10.55
CA ASN A 575 -19.82 -14.93 9.44
C ASN A 575 -18.40 -15.31 9.01
N LEU A 576 -18.03 -16.57 9.19
CA LEU A 576 -16.72 -17.09 8.75
C LEU A 576 -16.91 -17.98 7.53
N TYR A 577 -16.15 -17.70 6.48
CA TYR A 577 -16.14 -18.49 5.24
C TYR A 577 -14.78 -19.17 5.12
N ALA A 578 -14.78 -20.51 5.04
CA ALA A 578 -13.58 -21.36 4.97
C ALA A 578 -12.42 -20.86 5.86
N PRO A 579 -12.64 -20.64 7.17
CA PRO A 579 -11.67 -19.98 8.05
C PRO A 579 -10.34 -20.72 8.09
N ALA A 580 -9.25 -20.02 7.78
CA ALA A 580 -7.92 -20.63 7.67
C ALA A 580 -7.10 -20.55 8.98
N CYS A 581 -7.70 -20.04 10.06
CA CYS A 581 -7.07 -20.03 11.38
C CYS A 581 -6.97 -21.45 11.96
N THR A 582 -5.98 -21.66 12.82
CA THR A 582 -5.88 -22.91 13.58
C THR A 582 -7.01 -22.99 14.61
N VAL A 583 -7.42 -24.21 14.94
CA VAL A 583 -8.44 -24.43 15.99
C VAL A 583 -7.95 -23.92 17.36
N ASP A 584 -6.65 -24.05 17.63
CA ASP A 584 -6.04 -23.52 18.85
C ASP A 584 -6.16 -21.98 18.92
N PHE A 585 -5.86 -21.28 17.82
CA PHE A 585 -6.09 -19.83 17.75
C PHE A 585 -7.56 -19.47 17.93
N ALA A 586 -8.48 -20.25 17.35
CA ALA A 586 -9.91 -20.02 17.50
C ALA A 586 -10.38 -20.16 18.96
N ASN A 587 -9.83 -21.14 19.69
CA ASN A 587 -10.07 -21.31 21.13
C ASN A 587 -9.51 -20.15 21.97
N GLN A 588 -8.42 -19.53 21.55
CA GLN A 588 -7.82 -18.41 22.27
C GLN A 588 -8.56 -17.08 22.03
N THR A 589 -9.22 -16.94 20.88
CA THR A 589 -9.77 -15.65 20.43
C THR A 589 -11.30 -15.60 20.38
N TYR A 590 -11.95 -16.59 19.76
CA TYR A 590 -13.40 -16.62 19.59
C TYR A 590 -14.13 -17.23 20.79
N VAL A 591 -13.65 -18.37 21.30
CA VAL A 591 -14.32 -19.09 22.40
C VAL A 591 -14.50 -18.24 23.66
N PRO A 592 -13.53 -17.42 24.12
CA PRO A 592 -13.71 -16.59 25.30
C PRO A 592 -14.83 -15.54 25.17
N GLN A 593 -15.25 -15.24 23.94
CA GLN A 593 -16.32 -14.30 23.63
C GLN A 593 -17.71 -14.94 23.55
N LEU A 594 -17.82 -16.28 23.55
CA LEU A 594 -19.09 -17.02 23.47
C LEU A 594 -19.83 -17.10 24.81
N LYS A 595 -19.17 -16.73 25.93
CA LYS A 595 -19.79 -16.72 27.25
C LYS A 595 -20.92 -15.68 27.35
N THR A 596 -21.82 -15.86 28.31
CA THR A 596 -22.87 -14.88 28.60
C THR A 596 -22.30 -13.48 28.84
N GLY A 597 -22.83 -12.49 28.13
CA GLY A 597 -22.34 -11.10 28.15
C GLY A 597 -21.04 -10.86 27.37
N GLY A 598 -20.47 -11.88 26.72
CA GLY A 598 -19.36 -11.75 25.77
C GLY A 598 -19.82 -11.14 24.44
N LEU A 599 -18.85 -10.70 23.61
CA LEU A 599 -19.17 -10.08 22.31
C LEU A 599 -19.89 -11.03 21.36
N LEU A 600 -19.66 -12.33 21.49
CA LEU A 600 -20.22 -13.38 20.65
C LEU A 600 -21.24 -14.23 21.40
N ASP A 601 -21.85 -13.68 22.46
CA ASP A 601 -22.91 -14.35 23.22
C ASP A 601 -24.04 -14.78 22.26
N PRO A 602 -24.38 -16.09 22.18
CA PRO A 602 -25.43 -16.61 21.30
C PRO A 602 -26.80 -15.94 21.49
N ALA A 603 -27.07 -15.37 22.66
CA ALA A 603 -28.32 -14.63 22.90
C ALA A 603 -28.38 -13.30 22.14
N SER A 604 -27.25 -12.74 21.73
CA SER A 604 -27.16 -11.39 21.14
C SER A 604 -26.41 -11.31 19.81
N CYS A 605 -25.64 -12.34 19.46
CA CYS A 605 -24.81 -12.38 18.26
C CYS A 605 -25.08 -13.67 17.45
N LYS A 606 -25.35 -13.53 16.15
CA LYS A 606 -25.49 -14.66 15.23
C LYS A 606 -24.12 -15.09 14.72
N PHE A 607 -23.67 -16.31 15.05
CA PHE A 607 -22.41 -16.85 14.55
C PHE A 607 -22.68 -17.94 13.49
N LYS A 608 -22.28 -17.69 12.24
CA LYS A 608 -22.37 -18.64 11.12
C LYS A 608 -21.00 -19.01 10.57
N VAL A 609 -20.85 -20.28 10.18
CA VAL A 609 -19.63 -20.79 9.53
C VAL A 609 -20.02 -21.55 8.25
N HIS A 610 -19.28 -21.32 7.18
CA HIS A 610 -19.47 -21.96 5.88
C HIS A 610 -18.15 -22.60 5.44
N ASN A 611 -18.13 -23.92 5.24
CA ASN A 611 -16.93 -24.67 4.84
C ASN A 611 -17.23 -25.53 3.62
N LEU A 612 -16.20 -25.99 2.91
CA LEU A 612 -16.38 -27.13 2.01
C LEU A 612 -16.44 -28.43 2.84
N ASN A 613 -17.12 -29.44 2.31
CA ASN A 613 -17.02 -30.78 2.89
C ASN A 613 -15.66 -31.42 2.58
N HIS A 614 -15.31 -32.47 3.33
CA HIS A 614 -14.02 -33.14 3.25
C HIS A 614 -13.66 -33.61 1.82
N GLN A 615 -14.63 -34.19 1.09
CA GLN A 615 -14.40 -34.68 -0.26
C GLN A 615 -14.11 -33.55 -1.25
N THR A 616 -14.79 -32.42 -1.10
CA THR A 616 -14.61 -31.26 -1.97
C THR A 616 -13.29 -30.55 -1.66
N GLU A 617 -12.87 -30.47 -0.39
CA GLU A 617 -11.53 -29.97 -0.03
C GLU A 617 -10.40 -30.83 -0.62
N LEU A 618 -10.59 -32.16 -0.67
CA LEU A 618 -9.62 -33.09 -1.28
C LEU A 618 -9.60 -33.03 -2.81
N ALA A 619 -10.71 -32.61 -3.44
CA ALA A 619 -10.84 -32.45 -4.89
C ALA A 619 -10.55 -31.02 -5.38
N ASP A 620 -10.34 -30.08 -4.47
CA ASP A 620 -9.96 -28.69 -4.78
C ASP A 620 -8.47 -28.58 -5.13
N THR A 621 -8.03 -27.41 -5.59
CA THR A 621 -6.63 -27.15 -5.93
C THR A 621 -6.23 -25.73 -5.53
N VAL A 622 -4.99 -25.54 -5.08
CA VAL A 622 -4.39 -24.21 -4.91
C VAL A 622 -3.05 -24.15 -5.63
N GLY A 623 -3.03 -23.43 -6.76
CA GLY A 623 -1.88 -23.47 -7.68
C GLY A 623 -1.61 -24.91 -8.13
N PRO A 624 -0.40 -25.45 -7.95
CA PRO A 624 -0.06 -26.83 -8.31
C PRO A 624 -0.48 -27.87 -7.26
N TYR A 625 -0.86 -27.47 -6.04
CA TYR A 625 -1.26 -28.40 -4.98
C TYR A 625 -2.65 -28.95 -5.27
N GLN A 626 -2.78 -30.28 -5.30
CA GLN A 626 -3.99 -30.99 -5.75
C GLN A 626 -5.03 -31.20 -4.64
N LYS A 627 -5.01 -30.34 -3.62
CA LYS A 627 -6.03 -30.24 -2.57
C LYS A 627 -6.23 -28.76 -2.25
N SER A 628 -7.17 -28.46 -1.37
CA SER A 628 -7.44 -27.08 -0.98
C SER A 628 -6.34 -26.41 -0.16
N LEU A 629 -6.48 -25.09 0.00
CA LEU A 629 -5.59 -24.27 0.81
C LEU A 629 -5.55 -24.70 2.29
N VAL A 630 -6.69 -25.06 2.89
CA VAL A 630 -6.69 -25.48 4.31
C VAL A 630 -5.95 -26.80 4.51
N TYR A 631 -5.92 -27.68 3.50
CA TYR A 631 -5.06 -28.87 3.52
C TYR A 631 -3.58 -28.50 3.40
N LEU A 632 -3.23 -27.58 2.50
CA LEU A 632 -1.85 -27.11 2.38
C LEU A 632 -1.36 -26.49 3.70
N ILE A 633 -2.20 -25.69 4.36
CA ILE A 633 -1.90 -25.10 5.67
C ILE A 633 -1.72 -26.18 6.73
N CYS A 634 -2.68 -27.11 6.82
CA CYS A 634 -2.67 -28.22 7.77
C CYS A 634 -1.41 -29.11 7.61
N ARG A 635 -0.99 -29.38 6.37
CA ARG A 635 0.09 -30.31 6.04
C ARG A 635 1.47 -29.66 6.01
N ALA A 636 1.61 -28.43 5.53
CA ALA A 636 2.93 -27.87 5.20
C ALA A 636 3.21 -26.48 5.78
N LEU A 637 2.20 -25.60 5.94
CA LEU A 637 2.45 -24.20 6.30
C LEU A 637 2.43 -23.93 7.81
N GLU A 638 1.74 -24.75 8.58
CA GLU A 638 1.80 -24.66 10.04
C GLU A 638 3.08 -25.23 10.63
N ALA A 639 3.40 -24.79 11.85
CA ALA A 639 4.65 -25.19 12.50
C ALA A 639 4.76 -26.70 12.72
N ARG A 640 3.62 -27.38 12.86
CA ARG A 640 3.51 -28.82 13.06
C ARG A 640 2.66 -29.43 11.95
N HIS A 641 3.11 -30.54 11.39
CA HIS A 641 2.35 -31.29 10.40
C HIS A 641 1.03 -31.81 10.98
N LYS A 642 -0.04 -31.77 10.18
CA LYS A 642 -1.41 -32.10 10.55
C LYS A 642 -2.02 -31.19 11.64
N THR A 643 -1.67 -29.91 11.65
CA THR A 643 -2.27 -28.93 12.59
C THR A 643 -3.76 -28.76 12.27
N PRO A 644 -4.67 -28.83 13.27
CA PRO A 644 -6.10 -28.62 13.05
C PRO A 644 -6.43 -27.20 12.57
N ILE A 645 -7.11 -27.11 11.42
CA ILE A 645 -7.55 -25.84 10.81
C ILE A 645 -9.08 -25.76 10.87
N LEU A 646 -9.60 -24.60 11.27
CA LEU A 646 -11.02 -24.42 11.55
C LEU A 646 -11.92 -24.64 10.31
N GLY A 647 -11.42 -24.34 9.12
CA GLY A 647 -12.12 -24.52 7.84
C GLY A 647 -12.30 -25.97 7.41
N MET A 648 -11.61 -26.92 8.04
CA MET A 648 -11.71 -28.34 7.67
C MET A 648 -12.91 -29.00 8.36
N GLU A 649 -13.69 -29.80 7.64
CA GLU A 649 -14.81 -30.56 8.21
C GLU A 649 -14.40 -31.41 9.43
N ALA A 650 -13.19 -31.98 9.40
CA ALA A 650 -12.64 -32.74 10.51
C ALA A 650 -12.49 -31.94 11.82
N ALA A 651 -12.46 -30.59 11.80
CA ALA A 651 -12.47 -29.79 13.03
C ALA A 651 -13.85 -29.79 13.72
N TRP A 652 -14.91 -30.13 13.01
CA TRP A 652 -16.30 -30.01 13.47
C TRP A 652 -16.99 -31.36 13.64
N ASN A 653 -16.65 -32.34 12.82
CA ASN A 653 -17.35 -33.62 12.74
C ASN A 653 -16.54 -34.76 13.41
N PRO A 654 -17.01 -35.34 14.53
CA PRO A 654 -16.35 -36.45 15.21
C PRO A 654 -16.16 -37.72 14.37
N ALA A 655 -16.90 -37.88 13.27
CA ALA A 655 -16.74 -39.02 12.37
C ALA A 655 -15.33 -39.12 11.76
N PHE A 656 -14.56 -38.03 11.75
CA PHE A 656 -13.20 -37.99 11.21
C PHE A 656 -12.10 -38.30 12.23
N ASP A 657 -12.46 -38.56 13.50
CA ASP A 657 -11.47 -38.76 14.57
C ASP A 657 -10.65 -40.05 14.33
N SER A 658 -11.28 -41.10 13.81
CA SER A 658 -10.61 -42.35 13.41
C SER A 658 -9.76 -42.23 12.14
N ALA A 659 -10.05 -41.25 11.29
CA ALA A 659 -9.34 -41.03 10.02
C ALA A 659 -7.96 -40.36 10.20
N LYS A 660 -7.59 -39.99 11.44
CA LYS A 660 -6.29 -39.36 11.79
C LYS A 660 -5.92 -38.21 10.85
N VAL A 661 -6.92 -37.39 10.52
CA VAL A 661 -6.75 -36.18 9.69
C VAL A 661 -5.77 -35.22 10.35
N PHE A 662 -5.85 -35.09 11.68
CA PHE A 662 -4.96 -34.30 12.53
C PHE A 662 -3.95 -35.17 13.29
N ALA A 663 -2.90 -34.56 13.83
CA ALA A 663 -1.96 -35.26 14.70
C ALA A 663 -2.57 -35.48 16.08
N ASP A 664 -2.44 -36.70 16.63
CA ASP A 664 -3.06 -37.10 17.90
C ASP A 664 -2.74 -36.12 19.06
N HIS A 665 -1.49 -35.64 19.14
CA HIS A 665 -1.07 -34.68 20.17
C HIS A 665 -1.60 -33.24 19.98
N LEU A 666 -2.22 -32.93 18.84
CA LEU A 666 -2.86 -31.64 18.53
C LEU A 666 -4.38 -31.73 18.55
N PHE A 667 -4.94 -32.88 18.92
CA PHE A 667 -6.38 -33.10 19.00
C PHE A 667 -7.09 -32.42 20.18
N PRO A 668 -6.49 -32.24 21.38
CA PRO A 668 -7.21 -31.63 22.52
C PRO A 668 -7.88 -30.27 22.22
N PRO A 669 -7.25 -29.32 21.49
CA PRO A 669 -7.93 -28.10 21.03
C PRO A 669 -9.20 -28.35 20.21
N VAL A 670 -9.28 -29.42 19.41
CA VAL A 670 -10.47 -29.77 18.62
C VAL A 670 -11.64 -30.14 19.53
N SER A 671 -11.39 -30.94 20.56
CA SER A 671 -12.42 -31.28 21.57
C SER A 671 -12.92 -30.03 22.29
N THR A 672 -12.03 -29.13 22.71
CA THR A 672 -12.40 -27.86 23.35
C THR A 672 -13.29 -27.02 22.44
N TRP A 673 -12.90 -26.87 21.17
CA TRP A 673 -13.67 -26.10 20.19
C TRP A 673 -15.06 -26.68 19.98
N ARG A 674 -15.16 -27.99 19.69
CA ARG A 674 -16.43 -28.69 19.45
C ARG A 674 -17.38 -28.57 20.64
N ASN A 675 -16.87 -28.67 21.87
CA ASN A 675 -17.68 -28.50 23.07
C ASN A 675 -18.21 -27.07 23.19
N ALA A 676 -17.36 -26.06 22.96
CA ALA A 676 -17.76 -24.66 23.03
C ALA A 676 -18.81 -24.29 21.98
N VAL A 677 -18.63 -24.69 20.71
CA VAL A 677 -19.60 -24.40 19.65
C VAL A 677 -20.91 -25.16 19.82
N LYS A 678 -20.85 -26.40 20.33
CA LYS A 678 -22.06 -27.18 20.67
C LYS A 678 -22.85 -26.51 21.79
N ALA A 679 -22.18 -26.06 22.86
CA ALA A 679 -22.81 -25.33 23.95
C ALA A 679 -23.42 -24.00 23.49
N ALA A 680 -22.78 -23.35 22.51
CA ALA A 680 -23.24 -22.10 21.91
C ALA A 680 -24.30 -22.27 20.80
N GLY A 681 -24.67 -23.51 20.42
CA GLY A 681 -25.62 -23.76 19.32
C GLY A 681 -25.13 -23.33 17.94
N ILE A 682 -23.81 -23.32 17.73
CA ILE A 682 -23.19 -22.88 16.47
C ILE A 682 -23.04 -24.08 15.54
N HIS A 683 -23.54 -23.93 14.32
CA HIS A 683 -23.49 -24.94 13.27
C HIS A 683 -22.69 -24.45 12.06
N VAL A 684 -22.09 -25.40 11.34
CA VAL A 684 -21.37 -25.16 10.09
C VAL A 684 -22.21 -25.67 8.91
N LYS A 685 -22.30 -24.85 7.86
CA LYS A 685 -22.92 -25.21 6.57
C LYS A 685 -21.81 -25.73 5.64
N TYR A 686 -21.99 -26.94 5.11
CA TYR A 686 -21.05 -27.54 4.17
C TYR A 686 -21.49 -27.37 2.73
N TYR A 687 -20.52 -27.07 1.87
CA TYR A 687 -20.68 -26.96 0.43
C TYR A 687 -19.98 -28.16 -0.22
N ASP A 688 -20.62 -28.74 -1.23
CA ASP A 688 -20.10 -29.89 -1.97
C ASP A 688 -20.02 -29.59 -3.47
N THR A 689 -19.42 -30.47 -4.26
CA THR A 689 -19.28 -30.29 -5.72
C THR A 689 -20.60 -30.09 -6.49
N ARG A 690 -21.75 -30.42 -5.88
CA ARG A 690 -23.09 -30.23 -6.46
C ARG A 690 -23.69 -28.87 -6.11
N THR A 691 -23.09 -28.15 -5.17
CA THR A 691 -23.56 -26.85 -4.73
C THR A 691 -23.22 -25.81 -5.79
N ALA A 692 -24.24 -25.20 -6.40
CA ALA A 692 -24.06 -24.12 -7.36
C ALA A 692 -23.58 -22.84 -6.64
N ILE A 693 -22.43 -22.27 -7.04
CA ILE A 693 -21.98 -20.95 -6.56
C ILE A 693 -22.28 -19.90 -7.63
N PRO A 694 -23.34 -19.09 -7.51
CA PRO A 694 -23.60 -18.04 -8.48
C PRO A 694 -22.66 -16.86 -8.21
N ASN A 695 -21.84 -16.51 -9.19
CA ASN A 695 -20.91 -15.37 -9.10
C ASN A 695 -21.44 -14.10 -9.79
N GLY A 696 -22.75 -14.02 -9.98
CA GLY A 696 -23.41 -12.95 -10.74
C GLY A 696 -23.52 -13.24 -12.24
N ARG A 697 -22.52 -13.86 -12.87
CA ARG A 697 -22.51 -14.15 -14.31
C ARG A 697 -22.82 -15.61 -14.66
N ALA A 698 -22.26 -16.53 -13.88
CA ALA A 698 -22.40 -17.97 -14.08
C ALA A 698 -22.47 -18.68 -12.72
N SER A 699 -22.77 -19.97 -12.76
CA SER A 699 -22.52 -20.84 -11.61
C SER A 699 -21.14 -21.47 -11.73
N ILE A 700 -20.33 -21.35 -10.68
CA ILE A 700 -18.99 -21.95 -10.59
C ILE A 700 -18.99 -23.08 -9.57
N THR A 701 -18.03 -23.99 -9.70
CA THR A 701 -17.82 -25.07 -8.72
C THR A 701 -17.30 -24.49 -7.40
N PRO A 702 -17.79 -24.95 -6.24
CA PRO A 702 -17.24 -24.56 -4.94
C PRO A 702 -15.77 -24.93 -4.81
N ARG A 703 -14.97 -23.95 -4.44
CA ARG A 703 -13.56 -24.08 -4.08
C ARG A 703 -13.27 -23.22 -2.86
N HIS A 704 -12.13 -23.43 -2.22
CA HIS A 704 -11.75 -22.67 -1.04
C HIS A 704 -11.78 -21.16 -1.30
N GLY A 705 -11.35 -20.72 -2.48
CA GLY A 705 -11.33 -19.30 -2.86
C GLY A 705 -12.67 -18.70 -3.32
N THR A 706 -13.70 -19.51 -3.58
CA THR A 706 -14.93 -19.02 -4.25
C THR A 706 -15.97 -18.44 -3.32
N PHE A 707 -15.82 -18.55 -2.00
CA PHE A 707 -16.79 -17.99 -1.04
C PHE A 707 -16.91 -16.46 -1.17
N ASP A 708 -15.82 -15.76 -1.49
CA ASP A 708 -15.83 -14.31 -1.74
C ASP A 708 -16.53 -13.91 -3.06
N ASN A 709 -16.86 -14.89 -3.91
CA ASN A 709 -17.61 -14.74 -5.16
C ASN A 709 -19.08 -15.17 -5.02
N ASP A 710 -19.49 -15.83 -3.94
CA ASP A 710 -20.81 -16.43 -3.80
C ASP A 710 -21.88 -15.38 -3.49
N THR A 711 -22.64 -14.99 -4.51
CA THR A 711 -23.74 -14.03 -4.37
C THR A 711 -24.87 -14.57 -3.49
N THR A 712 -25.12 -15.87 -3.45
CA THR A 712 -26.13 -16.43 -2.53
C THR A 712 -25.67 -16.31 -1.09
N LEU A 713 -24.40 -16.61 -0.82
CA LEU A 713 -23.81 -16.46 0.52
C LEU A 713 -23.86 -15.02 1.02
N PHE A 714 -23.51 -14.04 0.18
CA PHE A 714 -23.60 -12.63 0.58
C PHE A 714 -25.04 -12.17 0.82
N ALA A 715 -26.00 -12.69 0.05
CA ALA A 715 -27.42 -12.47 0.34
C ALA A 715 -27.80 -13.06 1.70
N GLU A 716 -27.39 -14.29 2.01
CA GLU A 716 -27.61 -14.92 3.33
C GLU A 716 -26.98 -14.11 4.48
N THR A 717 -25.79 -13.56 4.26
CA THR A 717 -25.09 -12.70 5.23
C THR A 717 -25.80 -11.38 5.43
N LEU A 718 -26.22 -10.70 4.36
CA LEU A 718 -27.03 -9.48 4.46
C LEU A 718 -28.38 -9.74 5.14
N ALA A 719 -29.03 -10.88 4.87
CA ALA A 719 -30.24 -11.29 5.57
C ALA A 719 -30.00 -11.48 7.07
N THR A 720 -28.85 -12.04 7.44
CA THR A 720 -28.42 -12.24 8.83
C THR A 720 -28.26 -10.90 9.55
N ILE A 721 -27.64 -9.92 8.89
CA ILE A 721 -27.41 -8.55 9.37
C ILE A 721 -28.73 -7.77 9.51
N LYS A 722 -29.60 -7.82 8.51
CA LYS A 722 -30.85 -7.04 8.49
C LYS A 722 -31.98 -7.66 9.31
N ALA A 723 -31.98 -8.97 9.49
CA ALA A 723 -33.13 -9.77 9.93
C ALA A 723 -34.36 -9.67 9.02
N THR A 724 -34.16 -9.29 7.75
CA THR A 724 -35.18 -9.25 6.68
C THR A 724 -34.57 -9.71 5.36
N THR A 725 -35.42 -10.11 4.40
CA THR A 725 -34.95 -10.49 3.06
C THR A 725 -34.22 -9.30 2.41
N PRO A 726 -32.95 -9.45 2.01
CA PRO A 726 -32.20 -8.37 1.39
C PRO A 726 -32.74 -8.09 -0.02
N THR A 727 -32.54 -6.86 -0.49
CA THR A 727 -32.79 -6.56 -1.90
C THR A 727 -31.73 -7.31 -2.72
N THR A 728 -32.18 -8.28 -3.51
CA THR A 728 -31.34 -8.98 -4.48
C THR A 728 -30.96 -7.98 -5.57
N LEU A 729 -29.66 -7.77 -5.77
CA LEU A 729 -29.18 -6.92 -6.85
C LEU A 729 -28.72 -7.77 -8.01
N ASN A 730 -29.02 -7.29 -9.22
CA ASN A 730 -28.50 -7.91 -10.41
C ASN A 730 -27.02 -7.54 -10.58
N LEU A 731 -26.14 -8.51 -10.31
CA LEU A 731 -24.70 -8.41 -10.52
C LEU A 731 -24.25 -9.00 -11.87
N SER A 732 -25.17 -9.41 -12.75
CA SER A 732 -24.86 -10.15 -13.99
C SER A 732 -24.11 -9.38 -15.07
N GLY A 733 -24.00 -8.06 -14.94
CA GLY A 733 -23.14 -7.22 -15.78
C GLY A 733 -21.71 -7.03 -15.24
N LEU A 734 -21.35 -7.65 -14.10
CA LEU A 734 -20.06 -7.49 -13.44
C LEU A 734 -19.37 -8.85 -13.39
N ASP A 735 -18.25 -8.97 -14.11
CA ASP A 735 -17.49 -10.21 -14.15
C ASP A 735 -16.72 -10.43 -12.84
N LEU A 736 -17.24 -11.30 -11.97
CA LEU A 736 -16.56 -11.79 -10.77
C LEU A 736 -15.76 -13.07 -11.03
N SER A 737 -15.66 -13.57 -12.27
CA SER A 737 -14.92 -14.80 -12.60
C SER A 737 -13.40 -14.60 -12.74
N ASP A 738 -12.97 -13.37 -13.05
CA ASP A 738 -11.56 -12.94 -13.09
C ASP A 738 -11.01 -12.49 -11.72
N ILE A 739 -11.79 -12.63 -10.63
CA ILE A 739 -11.51 -12.14 -9.27
C ILE A 739 -11.54 -13.30 -8.28
#